data_AF-A0A958M258-F1
#
_entry.id   AF-A0A958M258-F1
#
_cell.length_a   1.000
_cell.length_b   1.000
_cell.length_c   1.000
_cell.angle_alpha   90.00
_cell.angle_beta   90.00
_cell.angle_gamma   90.00
#
_symmetry.space_group_name_H-M   'P 1'
#
loop_
_entity.id
_entity.type
_entity.pdbx_description
1 polymer ?
#
loop_
_entity_poly.entity_id
_entity_poly.type
_entity_poly.pdbx_seq_one_letter_code
_entity_poly.pdbx_strand_id
1 'polypeptide(L)'
;MKKLLRITLKTLGIILAVLILGGLIGWWYLKSSFLDFEDDYAEKKDFSELTVDGYTFLDRNDNGQLDVYEDDRASMDARVADVLAQMTLEEKIHLLKGSGIASGMGMVEPGEGIPGVVGTIVATPRLGIPTVNLSDGPAGLRIEPTREGEDRTFYCTAFPIATLLASTWNTALVEEVGQAMGNEALEYGIDVILGPGANIHRHPFCGRNFEYYSEDPLLTGKIGAAMVNGIESNGVGTSVKHFVANNQETNRNYTDARVSDRAMREIYLKGFEIIVEESQPWTIMSSYNLVNGTYVAESRNLLTGVLRDDWGFEGLVMSDWFGGNDAVAMVNAGNDLLEPGTKKQWKALSKGAEDGTLDMEAVDTSVKRILELIFKSKKMQNYVYSEKPDLKAHAKITRESAAEGIILLENKGALPLESNLNVALLGVYSYDFIAGGTGSGDVNEAYSVSLEEGLSNAGYTINGTAKKAYETHKNTDPEAFVKPEGIDAMFNPYLPPEMSYDGQLMQDIANSSDVGIITIGRNSGEGGDRVQADDFLLSQKEKDMLNIATKAFHDAGKKVIVVLNIGGVIETASWKDQPDAIVLAWQGGQEGGNAVADILSGKVNPSGKLTMTFPVQLDDHWSNANFPLQGEKMKMTDFIVGKEPKEDEADMIKNVDYTNYDEGIYVGYRHFDKAGLDVSYPFGYGLSYTQFEFGEMQLTHENDSLKIALPVTNIGAVPGKEVVQLYVGKPNSPIDRPEQELKAFAKTVPLQPSAVDTIKLVVPIKSLRYWDEKTASWQLEPGTYWIKVGNSSREIRSTSSVMIETE
;
A
#
# COMPACT_ATOMS: atom_id res chain seq x y z
N MET A 1 24.34 -28.59 55.15
CA MET A 1 23.39 -27.55 54.72
C MET A 1 24.02 -26.15 54.53
N LYS A 2 24.61 -25.50 55.55
CA LYS A 2 25.10 -24.10 55.42
C LYS A 2 26.18 -23.87 54.34
N LYS A 3 27.09 -24.82 54.09
CA LYS A 3 28.15 -24.70 53.07
C LYS A 3 27.60 -24.80 51.64
N LEU A 4 26.68 -25.72 51.40
CA LEU A 4 26.03 -25.90 50.10
C LEU A 4 25.15 -24.70 49.73
N LEU A 5 24.38 -24.17 50.70
CA LEU A 5 23.58 -22.96 50.51
C LEU A 5 24.46 -21.74 50.16
N ARG A 6 25.60 -21.59 50.84
CA ARG A 6 26.55 -20.48 50.60
C ARG A 6 27.24 -20.57 49.23
N ILE A 7 27.53 -21.78 48.76
CA ILE A 7 28.06 -22.02 47.41
C ILE A 7 26.97 -21.70 46.38
N THR A 8 25.75 -22.22 46.57
CA THR A 8 24.62 -21.99 45.66
C THR A 8 24.28 -20.51 45.51
N LEU A 9 24.22 -19.76 46.63
CA LEU A 9 23.99 -18.32 46.62
C LEU A 9 25.14 -17.54 45.96
N LYS A 10 26.40 -17.97 46.13
CA LYS A 10 27.53 -17.37 45.42
C LYS A 10 27.48 -17.65 43.92
N THR A 11 27.16 -18.87 43.52
CA THR A 11 27.02 -19.23 42.11
C THR A 11 25.86 -18.47 41.46
N LEU A 12 24.70 -18.37 42.11
CA LEU A 12 23.58 -17.54 41.66
C LEU A 12 23.97 -16.05 41.56
N GLY A 13 24.70 -15.53 42.56
CA GLY A 13 25.18 -14.15 42.52
C GLY A 13 26.17 -13.87 41.39
N ILE A 14 27.05 -14.83 41.07
CA ILE A 14 27.97 -14.73 39.93
C ILE A 14 27.21 -14.81 38.61
N ILE A 15 26.27 -15.74 38.47
CA ILE A 15 25.42 -15.85 37.26
C ILE A 15 24.64 -14.55 37.04
N LEU A 16 24.02 -14.01 38.09
CA LEU A 16 23.30 -12.74 38.02
C LEU A 16 24.23 -11.57 37.63
N ALA A 17 25.44 -11.52 38.21
CA ALA A 17 26.42 -10.50 37.85
C ALA A 17 26.89 -10.62 36.39
N VAL A 18 27.09 -11.84 35.88
CA VAL A 18 27.44 -12.09 34.46
C VAL A 18 26.28 -11.71 33.53
N LEU A 19 25.02 -12.01 33.91
CA LEU A 19 23.85 -11.60 33.13
C LEU A 19 23.67 -10.08 33.11
N ILE A 20 23.85 -9.40 34.25
CA ILE A 20 23.81 -7.93 34.32
C ILE A 20 24.95 -7.34 33.49
N LEU A 21 26.17 -7.86 33.61
CA LEU A 21 27.31 -7.37 32.84
C LEU A 21 27.13 -7.61 31.33
N GLY A 22 26.62 -8.78 30.95
CA GLY A 22 26.27 -9.11 29.57
C GLY A 22 25.17 -8.20 29.03
N GLY A 23 24.15 -7.91 29.85
CA GLY A 23 23.09 -6.94 29.52
C GLY A 23 23.64 -5.52 29.36
N LEU A 24 24.54 -5.07 30.23
CA LEU A 24 25.18 -3.74 30.13
C LEU A 24 26.11 -3.63 28.91
N ILE A 25 26.88 -4.67 28.61
CA ILE A 25 27.74 -4.71 27.41
C ILE A 25 26.88 -4.74 26.15
N GLY A 26 25.82 -5.56 26.14
CA GLY A 26 24.85 -5.61 25.05
C GLY A 26 24.14 -4.28 24.83
N TRP A 27 23.69 -3.63 25.90
CA TRP A 27 23.11 -2.29 25.86
C TRP A 27 24.10 -1.25 25.34
N TRP A 28 25.35 -1.25 25.80
CA TRP A 28 26.36 -0.31 25.33
C TRP A 28 26.73 -0.54 23.85
N TYR A 29 26.79 -1.79 23.41
CA TYR A 29 26.96 -2.14 22.00
C TYR A 29 25.78 -1.64 21.16
N LEU A 30 24.54 -1.91 21.59
CA LEU A 30 23.33 -1.43 20.93
C LEU A 30 23.33 0.10 20.82
N LYS A 31 23.57 0.77 21.95
CA LYS A 31 23.62 2.23 22.05
C LYS A 31 24.68 2.82 21.11
N SER A 32 25.93 2.39 21.23
CA SER A 32 27.04 2.97 20.45
C SER A 32 27.10 2.57 18.96
N SER A 33 26.35 1.55 18.55
CA SER A 33 26.32 1.04 17.17
C SER A 33 25.06 1.42 16.41
N PHE A 34 23.95 1.69 17.12
CA PHE A 34 22.64 1.90 16.52
C PHE A 34 21.89 3.15 17.02
N LEU A 35 22.26 3.75 18.17
CA LEU A 35 21.53 4.89 18.76
C LEU A 35 22.35 6.19 18.85
N ASP A 36 23.59 6.13 19.35
CA ASP A 36 24.41 7.32 19.69
C ASP A 36 25.64 7.46 18.75
N PHE A 37 25.48 7.25 17.44
CA PHE A 37 26.59 7.40 16.50
C PHE A 37 26.48 8.62 15.58
N GLU A 38 25.48 9.48 15.83
CA GLU A 38 25.18 10.68 15.03
C GLU A 38 25.44 12.00 15.78
N ASP A 39 25.86 11.98 17.06
CA ASP A 39 25.96 13.18 17.91
C ASP A 39 26.81 14.32 17.32
N ASP A 40 27.84 14.00 16.52
CA ASP A 40 28.72 14.97 15.87
C ASP A 40 28.08 15.65 14.64
N TYR A 41 26.92 15.17 14.18
CA TYR A 41 26.18 15.62 12.99
C TYR A 41 24.84 16.29 13.34
N ALA A 42 24.70 16.82 14.56
CA ALA A 42 23.53 17.56 14.99
C ALA A 42 23.20 18.74 14.05
N GLU A 43 21.94 18.85 13.64
CA GLU A 43 21.48 19.85 12.68
C GLU A 43 21.72 21.28 13.17
N LYS A 44 22.33 22.10 12.31
CA LYS A 44 22.50 23.54 12.55
C LYS A 44 21.18 24.26 12.25
N LYS A 45 20.65 24.97 13.24
CA LYS A 45 19.33 25.66 13.17
C LYS A 45 19.44 27.20 13.08
N ASP A 46 20.53 27.76 13.57
CA ASP A 46 20.75 29.22 13.59
C ASP A 46 21.76 29.62 12.50
N PHE A 47 21.36 30.59 11.67
CA PHE A 47 22.16 31.09 10.55
C PHE A 47 22.26 32.61 10.60
N SER A 48 23.41 33.14 10.18
CA SER A 48 23.56 34.59 9.98
C SER A 48 22.82 35.03 8.71
N GLU A 49 22.32 36.26 8.69
CA GLU A 49 21.71 36.83 7.48
C GLU A 49 22.75 37.58 6.63
N LEU A 50 22.67 37.43 5.31
CA LEU A 50 23.44 38.18 4.32
C LEU A 50 22.51 39.02 3.46
N THR A 51 22.87 40.28 3.23
CA THR A 51 22.14 41.14 2.29
C THR A 51 22.98 41.41 1.05
N VAL A 52 22.51 40.91 -0.09
CA VAL A 52 23.15 41.10 -1.40
C VAL A 52 22.12 41.65 -2.37
N ASP A 53 22.43 42.77 -3.01
CA ASP A 53 21.55 43.45 -3.99
C ASP A 53 20.12 43.71 -3.49
N GLY A 54 19.95 43.91 -2.18
CA GLY A 54 18.64 44.19 -1.56
C GLY A 54 17.80 42.96 -1.24
N TYR A 55 18.34 41.75 -1.42
CA TYR A 55 17.74 40.48 -0.99
C TYR A 55 18.47 39.93 0.23
N THR A 56 17.71 39.31 1.15
CA THR A 56 18.25 38.67 2.35
C THR A 56 18.32 37.17 2.15
N PHE A 57 19.49 36.59 2.42
CA PHE A 57 19.77 35.16 2.37
C PHE A 57 20.27 34.68 3.73
N LEU A 58 20.23 33.37 3.94
CA LEU A 58 20.89 32.74 5.09
C LEU A 58 22.29 32.29 4.70
N ASP A 59 23.29 32.73 5.45
CA ASP A 59 24.66 32.21 5.44
C ASP A 59 24.66 30.85 6.13
N ARG A 60 24.44 29.80 5.34
CA ARG A 60 24.25 28.44 5.84
C ARG A 60 25.56 27.85 6.33
N ASN A 61 26.69 28.21 5.71
CA ASN A 61 28.03 27.72 6.09
C ASN A 61 28.88 28.69 6.94
N ASP A 62 28.35 29.84 7.35
CA ASP A 62 29.01 30.90 8.13
C ASP A 62 30.31 31.45 7.49
N ASN A 63 30.38 31.51 6.15
CA ASN A 63 31.59 31.99 5.46
C ASN A 63 31.55 33.51 5.15
N GLY A 64 30.43 34.17 5.42
CA GLY A 64 30.22 35.61 5.22
C GLY A 64 30.04 36.04 3.75
N GLN A 65 29.80 35.09 2.84
CA GLN A 65 29.61 35.31 1.41
C GLN A 65 28.36 34.56 0.95
N LEU A 66 27.66 35.10 -0.07
CA LEU A 66 26.53 34.39 -0.66
C LEU A 66 27.04 33.31 -1.61
N ASP A 67 26.92 32.04 -1.21
CA ASP A 67 27.19 30.91 -2.09
C ASP A 67 26.05 30.65 -3.08
N VAL A 68 26.35 29.98 -4.19
CA VAL A 68 25.33 29.73 -5.23
C VAL A 68 24.22 28.85 -4.65
N TYR A 69 24.54 27.86 -3.83
CA TYR A 69 23.53 26.99 -3.22
C TYR A 69 22.60 27.70 -2.22
N GLU A 70 23.02 28.84 -1.69
CA GLU A 70 22.23 29.66 -0.77
C GLU A 70 21.31 30.64 -1.51
N ASP A 71 21.66 31.00 -2.75
CA ASP A 71 20.90 31.89 -3.60
C ASP A 71 19.68 31.19 -4.22
N ASP A 72 18.50 31.42 -3.65
CA ASP A 72 17.23 30.85 -4.12
C ASP A 72 16.78 31.34 -5.53
N ARG A 73 17.50 32.31 -6.11
CA ARG A 73 17.30 32.78 -7.48
C ARG A 73 18.06 31.93 -8.50
N ALA A 74 19.07 31.18 -8.07
CA ALA A 74 19.83 30.27 -8.92
C ALA A 74 19.00 29.01 -9.25
N SER A 75 19.29 28.38 -10.40
CA SER A 75 18.61 27.13 -10.75
C SER A 75 19.00 26.01 -9.77
N MET A 76 18.07 25.09 -9.52
CA MET A 76 18.33 23.93 -8.66
C MET A 76 19.60 23.18 -9.05
N ASP A 77 19.81 22.92 -10.35
CA ASP A 77 21.03 22.26 -10.85
C ASP A 77 22.31 23.00 -10.45
N ALA A 78 22.31 24.34 -10.51
CA ALA A 78 23.47 25.14 -10.14
C ALA A 78 23.71 25.08 -8.62
N ARG A 79 22.64 25.14 -7.83
CA ARG A 79 22.68 25.05 -6.36
C ARG A 79 23.19 23.69 -5.89
N VAL A 80 22.67 22.62 -6.49
CA VAL A 80 23.09 21.24 -6.20
C VAL A 80 24.54 21.01 -6.60
N ALA A 81 24.95 21.46 -7.78
CA ALA A 81 26.33 21.32 -8.24
C ALA A 81 27.32 22.08 -7.34
N ASP A 82 26.93 23.28 -6.89
CA ASP A 82 27.74 24.10 -5.98
C ASP A 82 27.92 23.43 -4.62
N VAL A 83 26.84 23.02 -3.95
CA VAL A 83 26.96 22.37 -2.64
C VAL A 83 27.71 21.04 -2.73
N LEU A 84 27.47 20.23 -3.78
CA LEU A 84 28.19 18.97 -4.00
C LEU A 84 29.70 19.18 -4.15
N ALA A 85 30.13 20.27 -4.79
CA ALA A 85 31.54 20.62 -4.95
C ALA A 85 32.18 21.09 -3.63
N GLN A 86 31.37 21.61 -2.69
CA GLN A 86 31.83 22.05 -1.37
C GLN A 86 31.85 20.93 -0.32
N MET A 87 31.20 19.79 -0.57
CA MET A 87 31.19 18.64 0.35
C MET A 87 32.53 17.92 0.38
N THR A 88 32.95 17.54 1.59
CA THR A 88 34.05 16.59 1.81
C THR A 88 33.60 15.17 1.47
N LEU A 89 34.56 14.26 1.26
CA LEU A 89 34.25 12.84 1.04
C LEU A 89 33.48 12.24 2.22
N GLU A 90 33.82 12.62 3.45
CA GLU A 90 33.15 12.12 4.65
C GLU A 90 31.67 12.52 4.67
N GLU A 91 31.36 13.78 4.38
CA GLU A 91 29.97 14.28 4.31
C GLU A 91 29.20 13.62 3.16
N LYS A 92 29.84 13.41 2.01
CA LYS A 92 29.22 12.68 0.89
C LYS A 92 28.82 11.27 1.30
N ILE A 93 29.72 10.52 1.95
CA ILE A 93 29.46 9.15 2.41
C ILE A 93 28.42 9.13 3.53
N HIS A 94 28.47 10.09 4.45
CA HIS A 94 27.52 10.19 5.55
C HIS A 94 26.08 10.42 5.05
N LEU A 95 25.91 11.23 3.99
CA LEU A 95 24.60 11.52 3.40
C LEU A 95 23.94 10.30 2.71
N LEU A 96 24.69 9.24 2.38
CA LEU A 96 24.16 8.03 1.73
C LEU A 96 23.37 7.11 2.66
N LYS A 97 23.12 7.50 3.91
CA LYS A 97 22.42 6.69 4.90
C LYS A 97 21.48 7.54 5.77
N GLY A 98 20.52 6.86 6.41
CA GLY A 98 19.72 7.48 7.44
C GLY A 98 20.40 7.64 8.80
N SER A 99 19.65 8.15 9.79
CA SER A 99 20.15 8.45 11.14
C SER A 99 20.20 7.27 12.13
N GLY A 100 19.83 6.05 11.72
CA GLY A 100 19.94 4.85 12.54
C GLY A 100 18.62 4.29 13.07
N ILE A 101 18.72 3.28 13.95
CA ILE A 101 17.53 2.53 14.40
C ILE A 101 16.59 3.38 15.25
N ALA A 102 17.09 4.44 15.89
CA ALA A 102 16.26 5.36 16.67
C ALA A 102 15.18 5.99 15.78
N SER A 103 15.58 6.60 14.64
CA SER A 103 14.62 7.08 13.65
C SER A 103 13.82 5.92 13.05
N GLY A 104 14.45 4.77 12.77
CA GLY A 104 13.76 3.56 12.34
C GLY A 104 12.59 3.10 13.23
N MET A 105 12.63 3.47 14.52
CA MET A 105 11.63 3.13 15.53
C MET A 105 10.73 4.32 15.90
N GLY A 106 10.80 5.45 15.19
CA GLY A 106 10.03 6.64 15.54
C GLY A 106 10.54 7.40 16.76
N MET A 107 11.72 7.06 17.28
CA MET A 107 12.29 7.65 18.49
C MET A 107 13.05 8.94 18.16
N VAL A 108 12.66 10.02 18.81
CA VAL A 108 13.33 11.33 18.75
C VAL A 108 13.58 11.86 20.16
N GLU A 109 14.59 12.72 20.33
CA GLU A 109 14.82 13.36 21.63
C GLU A 109 13.65 14.28 22.01
N PRO A 110 13.25 14.34 23.30
CA PRO A 110 12.15 15.22 23.72
C PRO A 110 12.40 16.69 23.37
N GLY A 111 11.47 17.30 22.64
CA GLY A 111 11.57 18.68 22.17
C GLY A 111 12.35 18.85 20.86
N GLU A 112 12.83 17.76 20.26
CA GLU A 112 13.48 17.75 18.95
C GLU A 112 12.73 16.86 17.95
N GLY A 113 12.76 17.25 16.67
CA GLY A 113 12.17 16.46 15.58
C GLY A 113 10.65 16.27 15.69
N ILE A 114 10.16 15.24 15.01
CA ILE A 114 8.75 14.85 14.98
C ILE A 114 8.65 13.38 15.45
N PRO A 115 8.08 13.11 16.63
CA PRO A 115 7.94 11.74 17.12
C PRO A 115 7.12 10.85 16.16
N GLY A 116 7.57 9.62 15.94
CA GLY A 116 6.95 8.67 15.01
C GLY A 116 7.45 8.75 13.56
N VAL A 117 8.31 9.70 13.21
CA VAL A 117 9.06 9.69 11.94
C VAL A 117 9.93 8.44 11.88
N VAL A 118 9.73 7.59 10.86
CA VAL A 118 10.35 6.27 10.77
C VAL A 118 11.67 6.23 10.01
N GLY A 119 12.13 7.35 9.45
CA GLY A 119 13.44 7.46 8.82
C GLY A 119 13.84 8.92 8.63
N THR A 120 15.13 9.17 8.42
CA THR A 120 15.60 10.51 8.07
C THR A 120 16.72 10.44 7.06
N ILE A 121 16.84 11.45 6.20
CA ILE A 121 18.12 11.76 5.55
C ILE A 121 18.88 12.67 6.50
N VAL A 122 20.11 12.29 6.84
CA VAL A 122 20.95 13.01 7.80
C VAL A 122 21.32 14.42 7.33
N ALA A 123 21.49 15.32 8.30
CA ALA A 123 21.95 16.68 8.05
C ALA A 123 23.43 16.75 7.64
N THR A 124 23.84 17.84 6.98
CA THR A 124 25.25 18.22 6.80
C THR A 124 25.48 19.59 7.46
N PRO A 125 25.79 19.64 8.78
CA PRO A 125 25.73 20.86 9.57
C PRO A 125 26.67 21.97 9.09
N ARG A 126 27.88 21.62 8.62
CA ARG A 126 28.87 22.58 8.11
C ARG A 126 28.34 23.38 6.92
N LEU A 127 27.49 22.78 6.09
CA LEU A 127 26.90 23.41 4.90
C LEU A 127 25.46 23.88 5.16
N GLY A 128 24.95 23.73 6.38
CA GLY A 128 23.58 24.07 6.74
C GLY A 128 22.52 23.32 5.92
N ILE A 129 22.84 22.08 5.51
CA ILE A 129 21.89 21.16 4.89
C ILE A 129 21.10 20.45 6.00
N PRO A 130 19.77 20.57 6.01
CA PRO A 130 18.92 20.11 7.11
C PRO A 130 18.58 18.62 7.02
N THR A 131 18.01 18.09 8.10
CA THR A 131 17.44 16.73 8.14
C THR A 131 16.16 16.66 7.31
N VAL A 132 15.99 15.60 6.53
CA VAL A 132 14.73 15.27 5.82
C VAL A 132 13.99 14.21 6.60
N ASN A 133 12.70 14.41 6.85
CA ASN A 133 11.86 13.49 7.61
C ASN A 133 11.09 12.54 6.68
N LEU A 134 11.23 11.24 6.91
CA LEU A 134 10.56 10.17 6.18
C LEU A 134 9.52 9.50 7.09
N SER A 135 8.27 9.41 6.65
CA SER A 135 7.21 8.80 7.46
C SER A 135 6.28 7.94 6.62
N ASP A 136 5.80 6.84 7.20
CA ASP A 136 4.77 6.00 6.62
C ASP A 136 3.43 6.74 6.55
N GLY A 137 2.43 6.30 5.79
CA GLY A 137 2.45 5.18 4.87
C GLY A 137 1.28 5.18 3.88
N PRO A 138 1.00 4.04 3.22
CA PRO A 138 0.03 3.97 2.13
C PRO A 138 -1.44 4.29 2.49
N ALA A 139 -1.85 4.19 3.77
CA ALA A 139 -3.23 4.48 4.20
C ALA A 139 -3.38 5.86 4.88
N GLY A 140 -2.33 6.67 4.93
CA GLY A 140 -2.29 7.94 5.67
C GLY A 140 -0.97 8.11 6.40
N LEU A 141 -0.70 9.33 6.86
CA LEU A 141 0.53 9.62 7.60
C LEU A 141 0.56 8.88 8.95
N ARG A 142 1.71 8.35 9.36
CA ARG A 142 1.92 7.65 10.63
C ARG A 142 3.01 8.35 11.44
N ILE A 143 2.57 9.17 12.37
CA ILE A 143 3.39 9.83 13.41
C ILE A 143 2.78 9.56 14.78
N GLU A 144 3.53 9.83 15.86
CA GLU A 144 2.99 9.68 17.20
C GLU A 144 1.87 10.71 17.46
N PRO A 145 0.71 10.29 17.97
CA PRO A 145 -0.43 11.18 18.17
C PRO A 145 -0.27 12.09 19.39
N THR A 146 0.71 11.84 20.25
CA THR A 146 1.00 12.61 21.46
C THR A 146 2.47 12.95 21.55
N ARG A 147 2.79 14.06 22.23
CA ARG A 147 4.18 14.52 22.43
C ARG A 147 4.41 14.85 23.90
N GLU A 148 5.62 14.57 24.38
CA GLU A 148 5.97 14.83 25.78
C GLU A 148 5.85 16.34 26.10
N GLY A 149 5.12 16.67 27.16
CA GLY A 149 4.93 18.04 27.60
C GLY A 149 3.83 18.83 26.88
N GLU A 150 3.06 18.19 25.98
CA GLU A 150 1.95 18.82 25.27
C GLU A 150 0.60 18.12 25.56
N ASP A 151 -0.46 18.91 25.79
CA ASP A 151 -1.82 18.39 25.98
C ASP A 151 -2.59 18.17 24.66
N ARG A 152 -2.09 18.74 23.55
CA ARG A 152 -2.73 18.60 22.22
C ARG A 152 -2.30 17.31 21.53
N THR A 153 -3.09 16.86 20.56
CA THR A 153 -2.83 15.66 19.77
C THR A 153 -2.46 15.99 18.31
N PHE A 154 -1.82 15.02 17.66
CA PHE A 154 -1.29 15.11 16.29
C PHE A 154 -1.79 13.92 15.45
N TYR A 155 -3.08 13.61 15.59
CA TYR A 155 -3.70 12.54 14.81
C TYR A 155 -3.60 12.80 13.31
N CYS A 156 -3.54 11.73 12.54
CA CYS A 156 -3.56 11.78 11.08
C CYS A 156 -4.86 11.19 10.56
N THR A 157 -5.21 11.50 9.31
CA THR A 157 -6.39 10.92 8.69
C THR A 157 -6.09 9.50 8.23
N ALA A 158 -6.87 8.52 8.69
CA ALA A 158 -6.86 7.17 8.13
C ALA A 158 -7.73 7.13 6.87
N PHE A 159 -7.09 7.07 5.71
CA PHE A 159 -7.71 6.97 4.40
C PHE A 159 -8.09 5.51 4.07
N PRO A 160 -8.91 5.28 3.02
CA PRO A 160 -9.22 3.94 2.57
C PRO A 160 -7.95 3.19 2.13
N ILE A 161 -7.90 1.89 2.38
CA ILE A 161 -6.77 1.06 1.92
C ILE A 161 -6.60 1.12 0.40
N ALA A 162 -5.38 0.87 -0.09
CA ALA A 162 -5.06 0.95 -1.52
C ALA A 162 -5.97 0.08 -2.40
N THR A 163 -6.32 -1.13 -1.94
CA THR A 163 -7.26 -2.01 -2.68
C THR A 163 -8.64 -1.35 -2.88
N LEU A 164 -9.15 -0.64 -1.87
CA LEU A 164 -10.42 0.07 -1.93
C LEU A 164 -10.31 1.32 -2.82
N LEU A 165 -9.21 2.07 -2.73
CA LEU A 165 -8.94 3.20 -3.62
C LEU A 165 -8.83 2.77 -5.09
N ALA A 166 -8.15 1.67 -5.38
CA ALA A 166 -8.12 1.12 -6.73
C ALA A 166 -9.49 0.62 -7.18
N SER A 167 -10.32 0.12 -6.26
CA SER A 167 -11.70 -0.29 -6.54
C SER A 167 -12.59 0.89 -6.98
N THR A 168 -12.16 2.14 -6.78
CA THR A 168 -12.83 3.32 -7.35
C THR A 168 -12.71 3.37 -8.88
N TRP A 169 -11.61 2.86 -9.46
CA TRP A 169 -11.22 3.05 -10.86
C TRP A 169 -11.25 4.53 -11.31
N ASN A 170 -10.95 5.45 -10.39
CA ASN A 170 -11.06 6.89 -10.57
C ASN A 170 -9.76 7.59 -10.17
N THR A 171 -8.89 7.84 -11.15
CA THR A 171 -7.59 8.49 -10.92
C THR A 171 -7.74 9.90 -10.36
N ALA A 172 -8.75 10.67 -10.79
CA ALA A 172 -8.96 12.03 -10.29
C ALA A 172 -9.29 12.04 -8.79
N LEU A 173 -10.13 11.12 -8.33
CA LEU A 173 -10.46 11.00 -6.91
C LEU A 173 -9.26 10.54 -6.08
N VAL A 174 -8.44 9.64 -6.62
CA VAL A 174 -7.21 9.18 -5.93
C VAL A 174 -6.16 10.29 -5.88
N GLU A 175 -6.08 11.15 -6.90
CA GLU A 175 -5.25 12.36 -6.86
C GLU A 175 -5.73 13.34 -5.76
N GLU A 176 -7.04 13.53 -5.59
CA GLU A 176 -7.60 14.33 -4.48
C GLU A 176 -7.26 13.72 -3.10
N VAL A 177 -7.29 12.39 -2.96
CA VAL A 177 -6.82 11.70 -1.74
C VAL A 177 -5.33 11.98 -1.52
N GLY A 178 -4.51 11.86 -2.56
CA GLY A 178 -3.09 12.17 -2.49
C GLY A 178 -2.81 13.63 -2.09
N GLN A 179 -3.62 14.58 -2.59
CA GLN A 179 -3.51 15.99 -2.21
C GLN A 179 -3.77 16.20 -0.71
N ALA A 180 -4.77 15.51 -0.14
CA ALA A 180 -5.05 15.56 1.29
C ALA A 180 -3.90 14.96 2.12
N MET A 181 -3.38 13.78 1.71
CA MET A 181 -2.23 13.14 2.36
C MET A 181 -0.97 14.03 2.31
N GLY A 182 -0.66 14.61 1.14
CA GLY A 182 0.47 15.52 0.96
C GLY A 182 0.33 16.81 1.76
N ASN A 183 -0.89 17.32 1.93
CA ASN A 183 -1.16 18.46 2.79
C ASN A 183 -0.88 18.13 4.27
N GLU A 184 -1.34 16.97 4.77
CA GLU A 184 -1.04 16.56 6.16
C GLU A 184 0.45 16.41 6.39
N ALA A 185 1.17 15.75 5.47
CA ALA A 185 2.61 15.59 5.57
C ALA A 185 3.32 16.95 5.60
N LEU A 186 2.97 17.86 4.70
CA LEU A 186 3.54 19.21 4.67
C LEU A 186 3.30 19.95 5.98
N GLU A 187 2.06 19.94 6.49
CA GLU A 187 1.67 20.67 7.68
C GLU A 187 2.19 20.05 8.99
N TYR A 188 2.57 18.77 8.98
CA TYR A 188 3.26 18.13 10.09
C TYR A 188 4.79 18.15 9.97
N GLY A 189 5.36 18.69 8.89
CA GLY A 189 6.81 18.81 8.72
C GLY A 189 7.49 17.54 8.19
N ILE A 190 6.73 16.70 7.50
CA ILE A 190 7.19 15.49 6.81
C ILE A 190 7.52 15.83 5.36
N ASP A 191 8.65 15.31 4.89
CA ASP A 191 9.20 15.65 3.58
C ASP A 191 8.98 14.56 2.55
N VAL A 192 8.89 13.29 2.97
CA VAL A 192 8.60 12.15 2.09
C VAL A 192 7.63 11.20 2.78
N ILE A 193 6.52 10.89 2.09
CA ILE A 193 5.61 9.81 2.49
C ILE A 193 6.12 8.49 1.91
N LEU A 194 6.24 7.47 2.75
CA LEU A 194 6.70 6.13 2.36
C LEU A 194 5.56 5.30 1.76
N GLY A 195 5.12 5.73 0.59
CA GLY A 195 4.12 5.07 -0.24
C GLY A 195 3.96 5.83 -1.57
N PRO A 196 3.06 5.36 -2.45
CA PRO A 196 2.17 4.22 -2.28
C PRO A 196 2.82 2.84 -2.45
N GLY A 197 2.11 1.79 -1.98
CA GLY A 197 2.42 0.39 -2.27
C GLY A 197 1.90 -0.03 -3.66
N ALA A 198 2.77 -0.55 -4.53
CA ALA A 198 2.49 -0.84 -5.94
C ALA A 198 2.84 -2.27 -6.37
N ASN A 199 3.07 -3.19 -5.43
CA ASN A 199 3.27 -4.60 -5.76
C ASN A 199 1.98 -5.25 -6.30
N ILE A 200 2.14 -6.21 -7.21
CA ILE A 200 1.01 -6.95 -7.80
C ILE A 200 0.37 -7.89 -6.76
N HIS A 201 -0.97 -7.99 -6.75
CA HIS A 201 -1.70 -9.04 -6.02
C HIS A 201 -1.48 -10.41 -6.68
N ARG A 202 -0.30 -11.01 -6.49
CA ARG A 202 0.07 -12.30 -7.11
C ARG A 202 -0.77 -13.46 -6.59
N HIS A 203 -1.06 -13.45 -5.29
CA HIS A 203 -1.76 -14.53 -4.58
C HIS A 203 -2.63 -13.92 -3.48
N PRO A 204 -3.84 -14.46 -3.20
CA PRO A 204 -4.75 -13.92 -2.18
C PRO A 204 -4.17 -13.83 -0.77
N PHE A 205 -3.16 -14.63 -0.46
CA PHE A 205 -2.61 -14.74 0.89
C PHE A 205 -1.51 -13.74 1.22
N CYS A 206 -1.02 -12.94 0.27
CA CYS A 206 -0.04 -11.91 0.61
C CYS A 206 -0.61 -10.98 1.70
N GLY A 207 0.08 -10.91 2.85
CA GLY A 207 -0.40 -10.18 4.04
C GLY A 207 -0.63 -8.69 3.81
N ARG A 208 0.08 -8.13 2.83
CA ARG A 208 0.06 -6.71 2.45
C ARG A 208 -0.80 -6.39 1.23
N ASN A 209 -1.58 -7.35 0.71
CA ASN A 209 -2.48 -7.05 -0.41
C ASN A 209 -3.37 -5.82 -0.15
N PHE A 210 -3.82 -5.60 1.10
CA PHE A 210 -4.68 -4.46 1.46
C PHE A 210 -4.08 -3.10 1.04
N GLU A 211 -2.78 -2.92 1.20
CA GLU A 211 -2.03 -1.69 0.87
C GLU A 211 -1.42 -1.70 -0.53
N TYR A 212 -1.75 -2.70 -1.35
CA TYR A 212 -1.48 -2.74 -2.78
C TYR A 212 -2.77 -2.55 -3.59
N TYR A 213 -2.63 -2.18 -4.86
CA TYR A 213 -3.76 -1.76 -5.69
C TYR A 213 -4.52 -2.91 -6.40
N SER A 214 -3.81 -3.77 -7.13
CA SER A 214 -4.45 -4.72 -8.05
C SER A 214 -3.56 -5.91 -8.44
N GLU A 215 -4.21 -6.97 -8.96
CA GLU A 215 -3.55 -8.04 -9.72
C GLU A 215 -3.15 -7.60 -11.15
N ASP A 216 -3.62 -6.44 -11.62
CA ASP A 216 -3.33 -5.91 -12.96
C ASP A 216 -2.35 -4.73 -12.92
N PRO A 217 -1.26 -4.77 -13.73
CA PRO A 217 -0.24 -3.72 -13.72
C PRO A 217 -0.72 -2.37 -14.26
N LEU A 218 -1.68 -2.33 -15.20
CA LEU A 218 -2.19 -1.05 -15.71
C LEU A 218 -2.98 -0.33 -14.62
N LEU A 219 -3.87 -1.05 -13.93
CA LEU A 219 -4.67 -0.47 -12.85
C LEU A 219 -3.76 -0.01 -11.70
N THR A 220 -2.81 -0.86 -11.28
CA THR A 220 -1.80 -0.51 -10.27
C THR A 220 -1.01 0.73 -10.67
N GLY A 221 -0.50 0.79 -11.90
CA GLY A 221 0.30 1.91 -12.38
C GLY A 221 -0.48 3.22 -12.45
N LYS A 222 -1.69 3.20 -13.01
CA LYS A 222 -2.54 4.40 -13.18
C LYS A 222 -3.03 4.97 -11.85
N ILE A 223 -3.46 4.12 -10.93
CA ILE A 223 -3.91 4.55 -9.60
C ILE A 223 -2.72 5.01 -8.75
N GLY A 224 -1.59 4.30 -8.82
CA GLY A 224 -0.35 4.71 -8.14
C GLY A 224 0.16 6.06 -8.63
N ALA A 225 0.20 6.30 -9.94
CA ALA A 225 0.64 7.58 -10.51
C ALA A 225 -0.26 8.74 -10.06
N ALA A 226 -1.57 8.52 -9.98
CA ALA A 226 -2.52 9.53 -9.48
C ALA A 226 -2.26 9.88 -8.01
N MET A 227 -2.01 8.87 -7.17
CA MET A 227 -1.65 9.09 -5.76
C MET A 227 -0.35 9.88 -5.63
N VAL A 228 0.69 9.52 -6.42
CA VAL A 228 1.97 10.24 -6.44
C VAL A 228 1.78 11.70 -6.85
N ASN A 229 1.10 11.95 -7.98
CA ASN A 229 0.84 13.31 -8.45
C ASN A 229 0.10 14.15 -7.41
N GLY A 230 -0.87 13.56 -6.71
CA GLY A 230 -1.61 14.22 -5.65
C GLY A 230 -0.72 14.63 -4.48
N ILE A 231 0.07 13.69 -3.94
CA ILE A 231 0.98 13.97 -2.81
C ILE A 231 2.01 15.02 -3.21
N GLU A 232 2.70 14.83 -4.33
CA GLU A 232 3.84 15.65 -4.73
C GLU A 232 3.46 17.06 -5.20
N SER A 233 2.18 17.28 -5.54
CA SER A 233 1.66 18.63 -5.79
C SER A 233 1.75 19.58 -4.57
N ASN A 234 1.96 19.05 -3.36
CA ASN A 234 2.11 19.83 -2.12
C ASN A 234 3.56 20.27 -1.82
N GLY A 235 4.54 19.77 -2.58
CA GLY A 235 5.97 19.94 -2.29
C GLY A 235 6.49 18.97 -1.21
N VAL A 236 5.93 17.76 -1.18
CA VAL A 236 6.31 16.62 -0.34
C VAL A 236 6.57 15.44 -1.28
N GLY A 237 7.64 14.69 -1.09
CA GLY A 237 7.96 13.54 -1.94
C GLY A 237 7.15 12.28 -1.63
N THR A 238 7.15 11.35 -2.56
CA THR A 238 6.68 9.98 -2.35
C THR A 238 7.82 8.97 -2.44
N SER A 239 7.62 7.79 -1.84
CA SER A 239 8.47 6.62 -2.00
C SER A 239 7.65 5.42 -2.47
N VAL A 240 7.55 5.26 -3.79
CA VAL A 240 6.78 4.17 -4.40
C VAL A 240 7.44 2.84 -4.05
N LYS A 241 6.70 1.89 -3.46
CA LYS A 241 7.25 0.69 -2.83
C LYS A 241 6.47 -0.59 -3.15
N HIS A 242 7.06 -1.78 -3.11
CA HIS A 242 8.48 -2.09 -2.96
C HIS A 242 8.98 -2.61 -4.30
N PHE A 243 9.91 -1.89 -4.91
CA PHE A 243 10.50 -2.22 -6.20
C PHE A 243 11.53 -3.34 -6.00
N VAL A 244 11.29 -4.60 -6.33
CA VAL A 244 10.14 -5.17 -7.04
C VAL A 244 9.92 -6.63 -6.61
N ALA A 245 8.77 -7.21 -6.97
CA ALA A 245 8.41 -8.60 -6.70
C ALA A 245 8.31 -8.97 -5.20
N ASN A 246 8.04 -7.99 -4.34
CA ASN A 246 7.71 -8.21 -2.93
C ASN A 246 6.25 -8.65 -2.77
N ASN A 247 5.93 -9.86 -3.23
CA ASN A 247 4.56 -10.36 -3.30
C ASN A 247 4.23 -11.43 -2.23
N GLN A 248 5.09 -11.62 -1.22
CA GLN A 248 4.87 -12.47 -0.05
C GLN A 248 5.60 -11.90 1.16
N GLU A 249 5.04 -12.05 2.36
CA GLU A 249 5.68 -11.60 3.60
C GLU A 249 6.60 -12.67 4.21
N THR A 250 6.25 -13.94 4.03
CA THR A 250 7.02 -15.06 4.57
C THR A 250 8.45 -14.99 4.06
N ASN A 251 9.39 -14.82 5.00
CA ASN A 251 10.84 -14.76 4.73
C ASN A 251 11.24 -13.67 3.71
N ARG A 252 10.46 -12.59 3.57
CA ARG A 252 10.65 -11.53 2.56
C ARG A 252 12.07 -10.94 2.52
N ASN A 253 12.77 -10.86 3.66
CA ASN A 253 14.15 -10.37 3.78
C ASN A 253 15.20 -11.28 3.15
N TYR A 254 14.87 -12.53 2.83
CA TYR A 254 15.84 -13.53 2.39
C TYR A 254 15.35 -14.40 1.23
N THR A 255 14.07 -14.29 0.87
CA THR A 255 13.47 -15.13 -0.17
C THR A 255 13.94 -14.68 -1.55
N ASP A 256 14.24 -15.65 -2.42
CA ASP A 256 14.56 -15.43 -3.83
C ASP A 256 13.33 -15.62 -4.71
N ALA A 257 12.78 -14.51 -5.23
CA ALA A 257 11.73 -14.54 -6.24
C ALA A 257 12.35 -14.87 -7.61
N ARG A 258 12.09 -16.09 -8.08
CA ARG A 258 12.61 -16.60 -9.36
C ARG A 258 11.57 -16.40 -10.44
N VAL A 259 11.78 -15.40 -11.29
CA VAL A 259 10.79 -14.86 -12.22
C VAL A 259 11.38 -14.75 -13.62
N SER A 260 10.62 -15.15 -14.65
CA SER A 260 11.05 -14.98 -16.03
C SER A 260 11.12 -13.50 -16.42
N ASP A 261 11.99 -13.16 -17.36
CA ASP A 261 12.19 -11.77 -17.80
C ASP A 261 10.90 -11.21 -18.42
N ARG A 262 10.15 -12.03 -19.15
CA ARG A 262 8.84 -11.66 -19.68
C ARG A 262 7.83 -11.34 -18.58
N ALA A 263 7.74 -12.18 -17.54
CA ALA A 263 6.80 -11.93 -16.44
C ALA A 263 7.22 -10.70 -15.63
N MET A 264 8.52 -10.48 -15.42
CA MET A 264 9.04 -9.25 -14.83
C MET A 264 8.57 -8.03 -15.61
N ARG A 265 8.79 -7.98 -16.93
CA ARG A 265 8.48 -6.82 -17.79
C ARG A 265 6.99 -6.59 -18.02
N GLU A 266 6.19 -7.65 -18.14
CA GLU A 266 4.76 -7.54 -18.45
C GLU A 266 3.87 -7.42 -17.19
N ILE A 267 4.32 -7.87 -16.01
CA ILE A 267 3.52 -7.89 -14.78
C ILE A 267 4.16 -7.07 -13.65
N TYR A 268 5.30 -7.50 -13.11
CA TYR A 268 5.78 -7.00 -11.82
C TYR A 268 6.45 -5.64 -11.89
N LEU A 269 7.17 -5.36 -12.98
CA LEU A 269 7.77 -4.07 -13.26
C LEU A 269 6.78 -3.08 -13.89
N LYS A 270 5.76 -3.59 -14.58
CA LYS A 270 4.94 -2.77 -15.48
C LYS A 270 4.15 -1.67 -14.74
N GLY A 271 3.68 -1.94 -13.52
CA GLY A 271 3.04 -0.94 -12.68
C GLY A 271 4.00 0.20 -12.31
N PHE A 272 5.23 -0.12 -11.92
CA PHE A 272 6.27 0.87 -11.60
C PHE A 272 6.72 1.66 -12.83
N GLU A 273 6.85 1.02 -14.00
CA GLU A 273 7.14 1.69 -15.26
C GLU A 273 6.12 2.79 -15.56
N ILE A 274 4.83 2.48 -15.41
CA ILE A 274 3.75 3.45 -15.64
C ILE A 274 3.84 4.61 -14.64
N ILE A 275 4.13 4.33 -13.37
CA ILE A 275 4.28 5.38 -12.34
C ILE A 275 5.47 6.29 -12.68
N VAL A 276 6.61 5.72 -13.06
CA VAL A 276 7.79 6.51 -13.47
C VAL A 276 7.48 7.36 -14.70
N GLU A 277 6.86 6.79 -15.75
CA GLU A 277 6.53 7.51 -16.98
C GLU A 277 5.49 8.63 -16.75
N GLU A 278 4.56 8.47 -15.81
CA GLU A 278 3.39 9.37 -15.65
C GLU A 278 3.48 10.33 -14.46
N SER A 279 4.36 10.08 -13.49
CA SER A 279 4.47 10.93 -12.30
C SER A 279 5.89 11.27 -11.84
N GLN A 280 6.94 10.57 -12.29
CA GLN A 280 8.33 10.78 -11.84
C GLN A 280 8.45 10.95 -10.31
N PRO A 281 8.09 9.91 -9.52
CA PRO A 281 8.10 10.01 -8.06
C PRO A 281 9.48 10.46 -7.56
N TRP A 282 9.53 11.24 -6.48
CA TRP A 282 10.81 11.74 -5.96
C TRP A 282 11.71 10.61 -5.51
N THR A 283 11.12 9.54 -4.94
CA THR A 283 11.85 8.36 -4.54
C THR A 283 11.15 7.05 -4.90
N ILE A 284 11.94 5.98 -5.03
CA ILE A 284 11.46 4.60 -5.11
C ILE A 284 12.16 3.80 -4.01
N MET A 285 11.42 2.91 -3.35
CA MET A 285 11.96 2.02 -2.33
C MET A 285 12.26 0.65 -2.93
N SER A 286 13.52 0.21 -2.88
CA SER A 286 13.89 -1.15 -3.30
C SER A 286 13.38 -2.18 -2.29
N SER A 287 12.88 -3.32 -2.76
CA SER A 287 12.32 -4.36 -1.90
C SER A 287 13.36 -5.16 -1.13
N TYR A 288 12.87 -5.86 -0.10
CA TYR A 288 13.63 -6.78 0.75
C TYR A 288 14.20 -7.99 0.03
N ASN A 289 13.41 -8.59 -0.87
CA ASN A 289 13.69 -9.91 -1.42
C ASN A 289 14.83 -9.90 -2.45
N LEU A 290 15.34 -11.09 -2.76
CA LEU A 290 16.14 -11.29 -3.95
C LEU A 290 15.22 -11.46 -5.16
N VAL A 291 15.70 -11.07 -6.32
CA VAL A 291 15.09 -11.40 -7.63
C VAL A 291 16.15 -12.11 -8.45
N ASN A 292 15.88 -13.37 -8.80
CA ASN A 292 16.78 -14.22 -9.56
C ASN A 292 18.21 -14.25 -8.97
N GLY A 293 18.31 -14.36 -7.64
CA GLY A 293 19.57 -14.54 -6.91
C GLY A 293 20.32 -13.28 -6.50
N THR A 294 19.80 -12.08 -6.76
CA THR A 294 20.41 -10.80 -6.29
C THR A 294 19.40 -9.98 -5.51
N TYR A 295 19.80 -9.43 -4.34
CA TYR A 295 18.98 -8.46 -3.62
C TYR A 295 18.62 -7.30 -4.53
N VAL A 296 17.37 -6.83 -4.48
CA VAL A 296 16.97 -5.74 -5.37
C VAL A 296 17.77 -4.46 -5.09
N ALA A 297 18.05 -4.16 -3.82
CA ALA A 297 18.90 -3.05 -3.40
C ALA A 297 20.34 -3.10 -3.96
N GLU A 298 20.82 -4.28 -4.37
CA GLU A 298 22.17 -4.52 -4.91
C GLU A 298 22.15 -4.77 -6.44
N SER A 299 20.97 -4.76 -7.06
CA SER A 299 20.81 -5.15 -8.46
C SER A 299 21.00 -3.96 -9.40
N ARG A 300 22.22 -3.79 -9.91
CA ARG A 300 22.51 -2.78 -10.95
C ARG A 300 21.61 -2.91 -12.17
N ASN A 301 21.28 -4.15 -12.55
CA ASN A 301 20.39 -4.43 -13.67
C ASN A 301 18.99 -3.86 -13.44
N LEU A 302 18.44 -3.96 -12.22
CA LEU A 302 17.11 -3.42 -11.92
C LEU A 302 17.16 -1.92 -11.63
N LEU A 303 18.05 -1.45 -10.76
CA LEU A 303 18.05 -0.09 -10.24
C LEU A 303 18.68 0.93 -11.20
N THR A 304 19.58 0.50 -12.09
CA THR A 304 20.14 1.38 -13.12
C THR A 304 19.68 0.95 -14.51
N GLY A 305 19.88 -0.31 -14.89
CA GLY A 305 19.53 -0.77 -16.25
C GLY A 305 18.05 -0.58 -16.58
N VAL A 306 17.15 -1.21 -15.82
CA VAL A 306 15.71 -1.08 -16.03
C VAL A 306 15.22 0.31 -15.61
N LEU A 307 15.43 0.66 -14.34
CA LEU A 307 14.76 1.82 -13.77
C LEU A 307 15.22 3.14 -14.40
N ARG A 308 16.50 3.26 -14.79
CA ARG A 308 17.07 4.54 -15.27
C ARG A 308 17.39 4.51 -16.75
N ASP A 309 18.10 3.49 -17.22
CA ASP A 309 18.51 3.44 -18.63
C ASP A 309 17.31 3.15 -19.55
N ASP A 310 16.40 2.24 -19.15
CA ASP A 310 15.20 1.95 -19.94
C ASP A 310 14.06 2.96 -19.71
N TRP A 311 13.80 3.36 -18.45
CA TRP A 311 12.60 4.17 -18.10
C TRP A 311 12.87 5.66 -17.85
N GLY A 312 14.13 6.06 -17.65
CA GLY A 312 14.47 7.45 -17.37
C GLY A 312 13.99 7.94 -16.00
N PHE A 313 14.02 7.10 -14.96
CA PHE A 313 13.77 7.55 -13.59
C PHE A 313 14.84 8.55 -13.13
N GLU A 314 14.41 9.74 -12.71
CA GLU A 314 15.30 10.84 -12.32
C GLU A 314 15.54 10.90 -10.80
N GLY A 315 14.62 10.34 -10.00
CA GLY A 315 14.67 10.39 -8.54
C GLY A 315 15.74 9.50 -7.89
N LEU A 316 15.69 9.45 -6.56
CA LEU A 316 16.56 8.59 -5.76
C LEU A 316 15.90 7.25 -5.43
N VAL A 317 16.71 6.21 -5.28
CA VAL A 317 16.30 4.92 -4.74
C VAL A 317 16.76 4.84 -3.30
N MET A 318 15.85 4.51 -2.39
CA MET A 318 16.17 4.17 -1.01
C MET A 318 15.98 2.67 -0.78
N SER A 319 16.72 2.10 0.16
CA SER A 319 16.45 0.73 0.59
C SER A 319 15.18 0.67 1.43
N ASP A 320 14.49 -0.47 1.45
CA ASP A 320 13.62 -0.79 2.58
C ASP A 320 14.44 -0.83 3.89
N TRP A 321 13.80 -0.81 5.05
CA TRP A 321 14.49 -0.74 6.35
C TRP A 321 15.33 -1.99 6.57
N PHE A 322 16.65 -1.84 6.56
CA PHE A 322 17.62 -2.95 6.61
C PHE A 322 17.60 -3.86 5.36
N GLY A 323 17.08 -3.37 4.23
CA GLY A 323 17.13 -4.07 2.95
C GLY A 323 18.56 -4.14 2.40
N GLY A 324 18.87 -5.24 1.71
CA GLY A 324 20.22 -5.51 1.19
C GLY A 324 21.19 -6.05 2.25
N ASN A 325 22.41 -6.37 1.83
CA ASN A 325 23.44 -7.00 2.65
C ASN A 325 24.80 -6.28 2.54
N ASP A 326 25.16 -5.80 1.36
CA ASP A 326 26.43 -5.10 1.11
C ASP A 326 26.22 -3.62 0.72
N ALA A 327 26.59 -2.72 1.64
CA ALA A 327 26.43 -1.28 1.46
C ALA A 327 27.15 -0.72 0.23
N VAL A 328 28.34 -1.24 -0.10
CA VAL A 328 29.12 -0.79 -1.26
C VAL A 328 28.45 -1.26 -2.54
N ALA A 329 27.97 -2.51 -2.58
CA ALA A 329 27.22 -3.04 -3.72
C ALA A 329 25.93 -2.25 -3.97
N MET A 330 25.21 -1.88 -2.90
CA MET A 330 23.99 -1.07 -2.98
C MET A 330 24.23 0.28 -3.67
N VAL A 331 25.21 1.05 -3.21
CA VAL A 331 25.52 2.37 -3.80
C VAL A 331 25.98 2.22 -5.26
N ASN A 332 26.86 1.26 -5.54
CA ASN A 332 27.34 0.99 -6.90
C ASN A 332 26.22 0.52 -7.86
N ALA A 333 25.17 -0.12 -7.32
CA ALA A 333 24.01 -0.56 -8.09
C ALA A 333 23.05 0.60 -8.45
N GLY A 334 23.12 1.71 -7.71
CA GLY A 334 22.21 2.84 -7.82
C GLY A 334 21.10 2.84 -6.76
N ASN A 335 21.29 2.15 -5.62
CA ASN A 335 20.53 2.41 -4.41
C ASN A 335 21.19 3.57 -3.65
N ASP A 336 20.66 4.76 -3.82
CA ASP A 336 21.30 6.01 -3.41
C ASP A 336 21.31 6.22 -1.88
N LEU A 337 20.25 5.80 -1.18
CA LEU A 337 20.05 6.01 0.26
C LEU A 337 19.81 4.69 1.00
N LEU A 338 20.57 4.44 2.08
CA LEU A 338 20.44 3.24 2.91
C LEU A 338 19.64 3.57 4.18
N GLU A 339 18.41 3.05 4.27
CA GLU A 339 17.52 3.22 5.43
C GLU A 339 17.46 1.97 6.32
N PRO A 340 17.35 2.12 7.66
CA PRO A 340 17.43 3.39 8.39
C PRO A 340 18.88 3.90 8.56
N GLY A 341 19.86 3.21 7.97
CA GLY A 341 21.28 3.46 8.16
C GLY A 341 21.85 2.78 9.40
N THR A 342 23.12 2.39 9.35
CA THR A 342 23.83 1.80 10.49
C THR A 342 25.30 2.22 10.50
N LYS A 343 25.92 2.21 11.68
CA LYS A 343 27.36 2.43 11.81
C LYS A 343 28.20 1.42 11.03
N LYS A 344 27.70 0.19 10.84
CA LYS A 344 28.37 -0.85 10.03
C LYS A 344 28.38 -0.45 8.56
N GLN A 345 27.25 -0.03 8.01
CA GLN A 345 27.14 0.44 6.63
C GLN A 345 28.02 1.67 6.39
N TRP A 346 27.99 2.66 7.29
CA TRP A 346 28.86 3.85 7.19
C TRP A 346 30.34 3.46 7.12
N LYS A 347 30.82 2.63 8.06
CA LYS A 347 32.22 2.16 8.05
C LYS A 347 32.57 1.36 6.78
N ALA A 348 31.62 0.58 6.26
CA ALA A 348 31.82 -0.19 5.04
C ALA A 348 32.00 0.75 3.84
N LEU A 349 31.17 1.80 3.71
CA LEU A 349 31.28 2.81 2.67
C LEU A 349 32.59 3.61 2.78
N SER A 350 32.96 4.07 3.99
CA SER A 350 34.23 4.77 4.21
C SER A 350 35.43 3.91 3.81
N LYS A 351 35.45 2.64 4.23
CA LYS A 351 36.49 1.70 3.83
C LYS A 351 36.49 1.45 2.32
N GLY A 352 35.32 1.30 1.72
CA GLY A 352 35.17 1.10 0.28
C GLY A 352 35.72 2.27 -0.54
N ALA A 353 35.56 3.50 -0.05
CA ALA A 353 36.16 4.68 -0.65
C ALA A 353 37.70 4.69 -0.49
N GLU A 354 38.23 4.27 0.66
CA GLU A 354 39.67 4.16 0.90
C GLU A 354 40.35 3.10 0.04
N ASP A 355 39.71 1.93 -0.14
CA ASP A 355 40.28 0.79 -0.87
C ASP A 355 39.87 0.73 -2.36
N GLY A 356 39.00 1.64 -2.81
CA GLY A 356 38.58 1.81 -4.21
C GLY A 356 37.51 0.82 -4.66
N THR A 357 36.85 0.10 -3.75
CA THR A 357 35.71 -0.77 -4.08
C THR A 357 34.38 -0.01 -4.19
N LEU A 358 34.26 1.14 -3.54
CA LEU A 358 33.13 2.08 -3.72
C LEU A 358 33.42 3.00 -4.91
N ASP A 359 32.51 3.02 -5.88
CA ASP A 359 32.63 3.87 -7.06
C ASP A 359 32.32 5.33 -6.69
N MET A 360 33.32 6.21 -6.86
CA MET A 360 33.18 7.62 -6.54
C MET A 360 32.22 8.37 -7.46
N GLU A 361 32.02 7.91 -8.70
CA GLU A 361 31.00 8.47 -9.58
C GLU A 361 29.60 8.10 -9.09
N ALA A 362 29.42 6.87 -8.59
CA ALA A 362 28.18 6.44 -7.95
C ALA A 362 27.89 7.26 -6.69
N VAL A 363 28.90 7.53 -5.85
CA VAL A 363 28.75 8.41 -4.67
C VAL A 363 28.29 9.81 -5.08
N ASP A 364 28.97 10.47 -6.02
CA ASP A 364 28.59 11.82 -6.45
C ASP A 364 27.19 11.86 -7.07
N THR A 365 26.82 10.81 -7.82
CA THR A 365 25.48 10.68 -8.42
C THR A 365 24.40 10.51 -7.34
N SER A 366 24.62 9.64 -6.36
CA SER A 366 23.67 9.41 -5.26
C SER A 366 23.50 10.66 -4.40
N VAL A 367 24.60 11.32 -4.02
CA VAL A 367 24.58 12.57 -3.25
C VAL A 367 23.85 13.66 -4.04
N LYS A 368 24.10 13.78 -5.35
CA LYS A 368 23.38 14.74 -6.20
C LYS A 368 21.86 14.55 -6.13
N ARG A 369 21.35 13.32 -6.26
CA ARG A 369 19.91 13.02 -6.21
C ARG A 369 19.31 13.29 -4.83
N ILE A 370 20.05 12.97 -3.76
CA ILE A 370 19.63 13.28 -2.38
C ILE A 370 19.53 14.79 -2.19
N LEU A 371 20.53 15.56 -2.65
CA LEU A 371 20.49 17.02 -2.61
C LEU A 371 19.32 17.58 -3.42
N GLU A 372 19.08 17.07 -4.64
CA GLU A 372 17.92 17.46 -5.44
C GLU A 372 16.61 17.29 -4.69
N LEU A 373 16.43 16.16 -3.97
CA LEU A 373 15.27 15.98 -3.09
C LEU A 373 15.19 17.06 -2.00
N ILE A 374 16.31 17.34 -1.32
CA ILE A 374 16.37 18.36 -0.26
C ILE A 374 16.01 19.75 -0.77
N PHE A 375 16.44 20.11 -1.99
CA PHE A 375 16.11 21.38 -2.62
C PHE A 375 14.67 21.43 -3.19
N LYS A 376 14.13 20.28 -3.64
CA LYS A 376 12.72 20.15 -4.05
C LYS A 376 11.78 20.28 -2.86
N SER A 377 12.17 19.75 -1.70
CA SER A 377 11.41 19.93 -0.46
C SER A 377 11.45 21.39 0.02
N LYS A 378 10.60 21.73 0.99
CA LYS A 378 10.56 23.10 1.52
C LYS A 378 11.62 23.40 2.57
N LYS A 379 12.52 22.45 2.85
CA LYS A 379 13.55 22.56 3.90
C LYS A 379 14.56 23.68 3.64
N MET A 380 14.98 23.86 2.40
CA MET A 380 15.90 24.93 2.01
C MET A 380 15.21 26.29 1.82
N GLN A 381 13.90 26.38 2.06
CA GLN A 381 13.06 27.57 1.89
C GLN A 381 12.60 28.17 3.23
N ASN A 382 13.09 27.65 4.36
CA ASN A 382 12.70 28.07 5.72
C ASN A 382 11.19 28.00 5.98
N TYR A 383 10.53 26.99 5.40
CA TYR A 383 9.11 26.77 5.61
C TYR A 383 8.83 26.39 7.07
N VAL A 384 7.86 27.08 7.68
CA VAL A 384 7.36 26.78 9.03
C VAL A 384 6.00 26.13 8.87
N TYR A 385 5.94 24.82 9.13
CA TYR A 385 4.72 24.03 9.09
C TYR A 385 3.80 24.38 10.29
N SER A 386 2.47 24.24 10.11
CA SER A 386 1.49 24.72 11.10
C SER A 386 1.17 23.75 12.24
N GLU A 387 1.43 22.46 12.03
CA GLU A 387 0.99 21.32 12.85
C GLU A 387 -0.54 21.22 13.00
N LYS A 388 -1.28 21.80 12.06
CA LYS A 388 -2.74 21.91 12.10
C LYS A 388 -3.37 21.69 10.71
N PRO A 389 -3.16 20.53 10.08
CA PRO A 389 -3.88 20.21 8.85
C PRO A 389 -5.40 20.18 9.07
N ASP A 390 -6.17 20.38 7.99
CA ASP A 390 -7.64 20.35 8.06
C ASP A 390 -8.18 18.90 8.03
N LEU A 391 -7.98 18.19 9.14
CA LEU A 391 -8.41 16.80 9.30
C LEU A 391 -9.92 16.59 9.06
N LYS A 392 -10.74 17.64 9.23
CA LYS A 392 -12.18 17.56 8.96
C LYS A 392 -12.47 17.58 7.46
N ALA A 393 -11.76 18.40 6.69
CA ALA A 393 -11.84 18.36 5.24
C ALA A 393 -11.33 17.02 4.70
N HIS A 394 -10.25 16.50 5.26
CA HIS A 394 -9.66 15.22 4.83
C HIS A 394 -10.58 14.03 5.16
N ALA A 395 -11.22 14.00 6.34
CA ALA A 395 -12.22 13.00 6.67
C ALA A 395 -13.39 12.96 5.66
N LYS A 396 -13.80 14.11 5.11
CA LYS A 396 -14.83 14.16 4.06
C LYS A 396 -14.36 13.43 2.80
N ILE A 397 -13.13 13.66 2.37
CA ILE A 397 -12.51 12.97 1.23
C ILE A 397 -12.40 11.47 1.51
N THR A 398 -12.03 11.06 2.72
CA THR A 398 -12.03 9.65 3.15
C THR A 398 -13.40 9.00 2.99
N ARG A 399 -14.49 9.64 3.47
CA ARG A 399 -15.85 9.11 3.32
C ARG A 399 -16.27 8.98 1.87
N GLU A 400 -15.99 10.00 1.05
CA GLU A 400 -16.35 10.03 -0.38
C GLU A 400 -15.58 8.98 -1.18
N SER A 401 -14.27 8.88 -0.98
CA SER A 401 -13.40 7.88 -1.63
C SER A 401 -13.70 6.46 -1.18
N ALA A 402 -13.97 6.23 0.11
CA ALA A 402 -14.44 4.94 0.60
C ALA A 402 -15.75 4.55 -0.08
N ALA A 403 -16.77 5.41 -0.05
CA ALA A 403 -18.09 5.10 -0.60
C ALA A 403 -18.02 4.81 -2.11
N GLU A 404 -17.17 5.51 -2.86
CA GLU A 404 -16.98 5.26 -4.29
C GLU A 404 -16.26 3.94 -4.60
N GLY A 405 -15.37 3.49 -3.70
CA GLY A 405 -14.65 2.23 -3.84
C GLY A 405 -15.44 0.99 -3.41
N ILE A 406 -16.50 1.16 -2.59
CA ILE A 406 -17.34 0.05 -2.11
C ILE A 406 -18.03 -0.64 -3.30
N ILE A 407 -18.01 -1.98 -3.28
CA ILE A 407 -18.48 -2.82 -4.37
C ILE A 407 -19.75 -3.55 -3.95
N LEU A 408 -20.82 -3.41 -4.73
CA LEU A 408 -21.99 -4.26 -4.59
C LEU A 408 -21.76 -5.56 -5.37
N LEU A 409 -21.62 -6.68 -4.68
CA LEU A 409 -21.34 -7.98 -5.31
C LEU A 409 -22.62 -8.71 -5.71
N GLU A 410 -23.64 -8.64 -4.86
CA GLU A 410 -24.91 -9.34 -5.04
C GLU A 410 -26.06 -8.44 -4.54
N ASN A 411 -27.20 -8.43 -5.24
CA ASN A 411 -28.41 -7.74 -4.78
C ASN A 411 -29.71 -8.35 -5.36
N LYS A 412 -30.42 -9.14 -4.56
CA LYS A 412 -31.72 -9.77 -4.84
C LYS A 412 -32.88 -8.89 -4.37
N GLY A 413 -32.80 -7.59 -4.66
CA GLY A 413 -33.78 -6.57 -4.27
C GLY A 413 -33.81 -6.26 -2.77
N ALA A 414 -32.68 -6.43 -2.07
CA ALA A 414 -32.55 -6.08 -0.66
C ALA A 414 -32.00 -4.67 -0.43
N LEU A 415 -31.31 -4.11 -1.42
CA LEU A 415 -30.70 -2.79 -1.35
C LEU A 415 -31.19 -1.88 -2.51
N PRO A 416 -31.28 -0.56 -2.28
CA PRO A 416 -30.99 0.14 -1.03
C PRO A 416 -32.05 -0.09 0.08
N LEU A 417 -31.66 0.12 1.34
CA LEU A 417 -32.52 0.01 2.51
C LEU A 417 -33.57 1.13 2.54
N GLU A 418 -34.78 0.79 2.99
CA GLU A 418 -35.81 1.78 3.32
C GLU A 418 -35.39 2.64 4.52
N SER A 419 -35.92 3.86 4.65
CA SER A 419 -35.61 4.74 5.79
C SER A 419 -36.22 4.26 7.10
N ASN A 420 -35.59 4.55 8.23
CA ASN A 420 -36.09 4.31 9.60
C ASN A 420 -36.31 2.82 9.98
N LEU A 421 -35.59 1.89 9.34
CA LEU A 421 -35.65 0.48 9.71
C LEU A 421 -34.98 0.21 11.07
N ASN A 422 -35.47 -0.80 11.76
CA ASN A 422 -34.81 -1.42 12.90
C ASN A 422 -33.86 -2.53 12.42
N VAL A 423 -32.55 -2.26 12.44
CA VAL A 423 -31.52 -3.09 11.83
C VAL A 423 -30.87 -3.99 12.88
N ALA A 424 -30.90 -5.31 12.66
CA ALA A 424 -30.14 -6.26 13.44
C ALA A 424 -28.72 -6.39 12.90
N LEU A 425 -27.74 -5.97 13.69
CA LEU A 425 -26.32 -6.15 13.40
C LEU A 425 -25.81 -7.46 14.00
N LEU A 426 -25.23 -8.29 13.15
CA LEU A 426 -24.72 -9.62 13.46
C LEU A 426 -23.23 -9.69 13.11
N GLY A 427 -22.48 -10.49 13.87
CA GLY A 427 -21.02 -10.57 13.78
C GLY A 427 -20.34 -9.42 14.53
N VAL A 428 -19.23 -9.74 15.18
CA VAL A 428 -18.47 -8.79 16.02
C VAL A 428 -18.05 -7.53 15.25
N TYR A 429 -17.68 -7.69 13.99
CA TYR A 429 -17.17 -6.59 13.14
C TYR A 429 -18.22 -5.55 12.76
N SER A 430 -19.51 -5.78 13.04
CA SER A 430 -20.52 -4.71 12.93
C SER A 430 -20.31 -3.60 13.97
N TYR A 431 -19.66 -3.94 15.08
CA TYR A 431 -19.38 -3.05 16.20
C TYR A 431 -17.88 -2.73 16.30
N ASP A 432 -17.02 -3.72 16.04
CA ASP A 432 -15.55 -3.57 16.04
C ASP A 432 -15.01 -3.49 14.60
N PHE A 433 -15.35 -2.40 13.91
CA PHE A 433 -15.10 -2.25 12.48
C PHE A 433 -13.61 -1.99 12.20
N ILE A 434 -13.09 -2.60 11.13
CA ILE A 434 -11.68 -2.53 10.74
C ILE A 434 -11.48 -1.37 9.77
N ALA A 435 -10.68 -0.39 10.17
CA ALA A 435 -10.35 0.79 9.37
C ALA A 435 -9.27 0.52 8.31
N GLY A 436 -8.28 -0.32 8.62
CA GLY A 436 -7.15 -0.67 7.77
C GLY A 436 -6.39 -1.89 8.28
N GLY A 437 -5.36 -2.31 7.53
CA GLY A 437 -4.43 -3.36 7.94
C GLY A 437 -3.36 -2.86 8.91
N THR A 438 -2.57 -3.78 9.48
CA THR A 438 -1.49 -3.43 10.42
C THR A 438 -0.12 -3.35 9.74
N GLY A 439 0.87 -2.80 10.45
CA GLY A 439 2.25 -2.69 9.98
C GLY A 439 2.67 -1.25 9.75
N SER A 440 3.66 -1.05 8.88
CA SER A 440 4.08 0.28 8.44
C SER A 440 2.92 1.07 7.83
N GLY A 441 1.97 0.42 7.16
CA GLY A 441 0.79 1.05 6.56
C GLY A 441 -0.36 1.40 7.50
N ASP A 442 -0.22 1.21 8.82
CA ASP A 442 -1.23 1.61 9.81
C ASP A 442 -1.23 3.14 10.03
N VAL A 443 -2.24 3.68 10.70
CA VAL A 443 -2.37 5.11 10.99
C VAL A 443 -2.73 5.30 12.46
N ASN A 444 -2.20 6.35 13.09
CA ASN A 444 -2.66 6.78 14.40
C ASN A 444 -3.82 7.77 14.21
N GLU A 445 -5.04 7.26 14.06
CA GLU A 445 -6.23 8.08 13.83
C GLU A 445 -6.93 8.52 15.13
N ALA A 446 -7.67 9.63 15.05
CA ALA A 446 -8.40 10.17 16.21
C ALA A 446 -9.63 9.33 16.60
N TYR A 447 -10.22 8.64 15.63
CA TYR A 447 -11.41 7.82 15.77
C TYR A 447 -11.56 6.91 14.54
N SER A 448 -12.34 5.85 14.69
CA SER A 448 -12.80 5.02 13.57
C SER A 448 -14.29 4.76 13.75
N VAL A 449 -15.10 5.06 12.73
CA VAL A 449 -16.57 4.92 12.78
C VAL A 449 -16.97 3.48 12.47
N SER A 450 -17.61 2.83 13.43
CA SER A 450 -18.18 1.49 13.27
C SER A 450 -19.41 1.46 12.34
N LEU A 451 -19.81 0.28 11.86
CA LEU A 451 -21.04 0.15 11.08
C LEU A 451 -22.29 0.52 11.91
N GLU A 452 -22.29 0.17 13.21
CA GLU A 452 -23.33 0.60 14.16
C GLU A 452 -23.48 2.12 14.18
N GLU A 453 -22.38 2.84 14.38
CA GLU A 453 -22.37 4.30 14.44
C GLU A 453 -22.76 4.89 13.09
N GLY A 454 -22.24 4.35 11.97
CA GLY A 454 -22.57 4.80 10.63
C GLY A 454 -24.07 4.70 10.31
N LEU A 455 -24.70 3.57 10.63
CA LEU A 455 -26.14 3.38 10.44
C LEU A 455 -26.97 4.27 11.38
N SER A 456 -26.53 4.43 12.63
CA SER A 456 -27.18 5.34 13.58
C SER A 456 -27.11 6.79 13.08
N ASN A 457 -25.95 7.23 12.57
CA ASN A 457 -25.76 8.55 11.95
C ASN A 457 -26.62 8.75 10.71
N ALA A 458 -26.91 7.68 9.95
CA ALA A 458 -27.81 7.68 8.81
C ALA A 458 -29.30 7.62 9.19
N GLY A 459 -29.64 7.54 10.48
CA GLY A 459 -31.02 7.57 10.98
C GLY A 459 -31.69 6.21 11.14
N TYR A 460 -30.95 5.11 11.07
CA TYR A 460 -31.46 3.77 11.35
C TYR A 460 -31.52 3.51 12.86
N THR A 461 -32.46 2.68 13.29
CA THR A 461 -32.50 2.19 14.68
C THR A 461 -31.72 0.88 14.77
N ILE A 462 -30.79 0.77 15.71
CA ILE A 462 -30.06 -0.48 15.95
C ILE A 462 -30.88 -1.39 16.87
N ASN A 463 -31.04 -2.65 16.47
CA ASN A 463 -31.81 -3.63 17.23
C ASN A 463 -31.18 -3.90 18.61
N GLY A 464 -31.95 -3.62 19.66
CA GLY A 464 -31.48 -3.76 21.04
C GLY A 464 -31.19 -5.21 21.46
N THR A 465 -31.88 -6.20 20.89
CA THR A 465 -31.65 -7.62 21.21
C THR A 465 -30.29 -8.08 20.67
N ALA A 466 -30.00 -7.76 19.42
CA ALA A 466 -28.72 -8.05 18.78
C ALA A 466 -27.56 -7.32 19.47
N LYS A 467 -27.73 -6.02 19.75
CA LYS A 467 -26.72 -5.22 20.47
C LYS A 467 -26.42 -5.78 21.85
N LYS A 468 -27.45 -6.14 22.62
CA LYS A 468 -27.27 -6.76 23.94
C LYS A 468 -26.54 -8.10 23.87
N ALA A 469 -26.75 -8.89 22.82
CA ALA A 469 -26.02 -10.14 22.61
C ALA A 469 -24.52 -9.88 22.38
N TYR A 470 -24.17 -8.90 21.54
CA TYR A 470 -22.77 -8.48 21.35
C TYR A 470 -22.16 -7.95 22.65
N GLU A 471 -22.84 -7.05 23.36
CA GLU A 471 -22.36 -6.49 24.64
C GLU A 471 -22.14 -7.60 25.68
N THR A 472 -23.03 -8.59 25.73
CA THR A 472 -22.88 -9.74 26.62
C THR A 472 -21.64 -10.55 26.26
N HIS A 473 -21.43 -10.83 24.97
CA HIS A 473 -20.24 -11.53 24.46
C HIS A 473 -18.95 -10.78 24.78
N LYS A 474 -18.86 -9.48 24.47
CA LYS A 474 -17.70 -8.62 24.80
C LYS A 474 -17.40 -8.61 26.29
N ASN A 475 -18.43 -8.58 27.14
CA ASN A 475 -18.25 -8.57 28.59
C ASN A 475 -17.82 -9.93 29.18
N THR A 476 -17.85 -11.02 28.39
CA THR A 476 -17.30 -12.32 28.85
C THR A 476 -15.77 -12.35 28.86
N ASP A 477 -15.14 -11.60 27.96
CA ASP A 477 -13.69 -11.48 27.85
C ASP A 477 -13.30 -10.09 27.32
N PRO A 478 -13.37 -9.03 28.16
CA PRO A 478 -13.09 -7.66 27.70
C PRO A 478 -11.65 -7.46 27.20
N GLU A 479 -10.69 -8.25 27.70
CA GLU A 479 -9.27 -8.14 27.33
C GLU A 479 -9.05 -8.53 25.86
N ALA A 480 -9.78 -9.52 25.36
CA ALA A 480 -9.75 -9.90 23.94
C ALA A 480 -10.29 -8.82 22.99
N PHE A 481 -10.92 -7.77 23.53
CA PHE A 481 -11.42 -6.62 22.77
C PHE A 481 -10.55 -5.36 22.91
N VAL A 482 -9.34 -5.48 23.48
CA VAL A 482 -8.37 -4.41 23.52
C VAL A 482 -7.46 -4.53 22.29
N LYS A 483 -7.40 -3.46 21.49
CA LYS A 483 -6.47 -3.40 20.35
C LYS A 483 -5.03 -3.36 20.87
N PRO A 484 -4.09 -4.07 20.23
CA PRO A 484 -2.67 -3.94 20.53
C PRO A 484 -2.21 -2.51 20.25
N GLU A 485 -1.15 -2.05 20.94
CA GLU A 485 -0.57 -0.73 20.79
C GLU A 485 0.95 -0.82 20.52
N GLY A 486 1.51 0.23 19.93
CA GLY A 486 2.95 0.34 19.66
C GLY A 486 3.50 -0.79 18.78
N ILE A 487 4.65 -1.34 19.14
CA ILE A 487 5.34 -2.40 18.37
C ILE A 487 4.47 -3.66 18.22
N ASP A 488 3.63 -3.99 19.20
CA ASP A 488 2.77 -5.18 19.10
C ASP A 488 1.71 -5.03 18.00
N ALA A 489 1.13 -3.82 17.88
CA ALA A 489 0.17 -3.51 16.83
C ALA A 489 0.75 -3.67 15.43
N MET A 490 2.05 -3.37 15.27
CA MET A 490 2.74 -3.47 13.98
C MET A 490 2.83 -4.90 13.45
N PHE A 491 3.03 -5.90 14.33
CA PHE A 491 3.27 -7.30 13.92
C PHE A 491 2.09 -8.24 14.15
N ASN A 492 1.10 -7.82 14.93
CA ASN A 492 -0.03 -8.65 15.30
C ASN A 492 -1.36 -8.01 14.87
N PRO A 493 -1.91 -8.44 13.73
CA PRO A 493 -3.26 -8.06 13.33
C PRO A 493 -4.27 -8.35 14.44
N TYR A 494 -5.08 -7.35 14.75
CA TYR A 494 -6.13 -7.45 15.76
C TYR A 494 -7.33 -8.26 15.23
N LEU A 495 -7.68 -9.33 15.95
CA LEU A 495 -8.75 -10.27 15.60
C LEU A 495 -9.59 -10.60 16.84
N PRO A 496 -10.67 -9.85 17.12
CA PRO A 496 -11.52 -10.13 18.27
C PRO A 496 -12.26 -11.47 18.10
N PRO A 497 -12.55 -12.20 19.20
CA PRO A 497 -13.18 -13.50 19.12
C PRO A 497 -14.62 -13.39 18.63
N GLU A 498 -14.98 -14.17 17.60
CA GLU A 498 -16.34 -14.17 17.06
C GLU A 498 -17.38 -14.77 18.04
N MET A 499 -18.59 -14.21 18.01
CA MET A 499 -19.72 -14.63 18.85
C MET A 499 -20.49 -15.82 18.28
N SER A 500 -21.29 -16.47 19.11
CA SER A 500 -22.13 -17.60 18.71
C SER A 500 -23.59 -17.28 18.95
N TYR A 501 -24.45 -17.76 18.06
CA TYR A 501 -25.90 -17.55 18.12
C TYR A 501 -26.60 -18.90 18.23
N ASP A 502 -27.44 -19.06 19.24
CA ASP A 502 -28.39 -20.17 19.25
C ASP A 502 -29.65 -19.81 18.45
N GLY A 503 -30.44 -20.84 18.11
CA GLY A 503 -31.63 -20.67 17.28
C GLY A 503 -32.71 -19.81 17.93
N GLN A 504 -32.86 -19.83 19.26
CA GLN A 504 -33.86 -19.03 19.94
C GLN A 504 -33.46 -17.55 19.93
N LEU A 505 -32.21 -17.25 20.28
CA LEU A 505 -31.66 -15.90 20.24
C LEU A 505 -31.78 -15.31 18.82
N MET A 506 -31.40 -16.05 17.78
CA MET A 506 -31.53 -15.54 16.41
C MET A 506 -32.99 -15.31 16.02
N GLN A 507 -33.91 -16.17 16.45
CA GLN A 507 -35.33 -16.00 16.18
C GLN A 507 -35.91 -14.77 16.91
N ASP A 508 -35.47 -14.50 18.14
CA ASP A 508 -35.84 -13.30 18.88
C ASP A 508 -35.30 -12.02 18.21
N ILE A 509 -34.06 -12.07 17.70
CA ILE A 509 -33.46 -10.98 16.90
C ILE A 509 -34.26 -10.76 15.61
N ALA A 510 -34.52 -11.81 14.84
CA ALA A 510 -35.25 -11.74 13.58
C ALA A 510 -36.69 -11.23 13.79
N ASN A 511 -37.38 -11.66 14.86
CA ASN A 511 -38.73 -11.19 15.17
C ASN A 511 -38.79 -9.71 15.56
N SER A 512 -37.72 -9.19 16.19
CA SER A 512 -37.66 -7.82 16.71
C SER A 512 -36.98 -6.81 15.79
N SER A 513 -36.52 -7.21 14.59
CA SER A 513 -35.86 -6.35 13.60
C SER A 513 -36.59 -6.36 12.25
N ASP A 514 -36.28 -5.43 11.35
CA ASP A 514 -36.86 -5.39 9.99
C ASP A 514 -35.92 -6.03 8.96
N VAL A 515 -34.61 -5.96 9.20
CA VAL A 515 -33.56 -6.47 8.32
C VAL A 515 -32.35 -6.92 9.15
N GLY A 516 -31.67 -7.99 8.68
CA GLY A 516 -30.45 -8.49 9.28
C GLY A 516 -29.23 -8.09 8.45
N ILE A 517 -28.17 -7.62 9.11
CA ILE A 517 -26.87 -7.35 8.48
C ILE A 517 -25.81 -8.15 9.21
N ILE A 518 -25.12 -9.01 8.48
CA ILE A 518 -23.99 -9.80 8.97
C ILE A 518 -22.71 -9.12 8.49
N THR A 519 -21.82 -8.76 9.41
CA THR A 519 -20.50 -8.24 9.04
C THR A 519 -19.44 -9.30 9.26
N ILE A 520 -18.74 -9.67 8.18
CA ILE A 520 -17.59 -10.59 8.22
C ILE A 520 -16.33 -9.75 8.04
N GLY A 521 -15.44 -9.80 9.04
CA GLY A 521 -14.22 -9.00 9.07
C GLY A 521 -12.95 -9.84 8.96
N ARG A 522 -11.93 -9.30 8.29
CA ARG A 522 -10.58 -9.87 8.25
C ARG A 522 -9.56 -8.75 8.37
N ASN A 523 -8.60 -8.94 9.25
CA ASN A 523 -7.43 -8.09 9.37
C ASN A 523 -6.18 -8.87 8.94
N SER A 524 -5.25 -8.19 8.28
CA SER A 524 -3.93 -8.71 7.91
C SER A 524 -2.93 -7.57 7.96
N GLY A 525 -1.65 -7.88 7.84
CA GLY A 525 -0.65 -6.86 7.99
C GLY A 525 0.72 -7.31 7.56
N GLU A 526 1.63 -6.35 7.68
CA GLU A 526 3.05 -6.55 7.44
C GLU A 526 3.65 -7.68 8.28
N GLY A 527 4.55 -8.45 7.68
CA GLY A 527 5.35 -9.46 8.39
C GLY A 527 4.68 -10.83 8.50
N GLY A 528 3.47 -11.04 7.97
CA GLY A 528 2.86 -12.37 7.94
C GLY A 528 1.87 -12.55 6.80
N ASP A 529 2.01 -13.65 6.05
CA ASP A 529 1.02 -14.03 5.06
C ASP A 529 -0.22 -14.64 5.72
N ARG A 530 -1.36 -14.52 5.05
CA ARG A 530 -2.64 -15.08 5.45
C ARG A 530 -2.67 -16.60 5.31
N VAL A 531 -3.71 -17.21 5.90
CA VAL A 531 -3.89 -18.67 5.90
C VAL A 531 -5.26 -19.08 5.38
N GLN A 532 -5.45 -20.38 5.14
CA GLN A 532 -6.69 -20.88 4.57
C GLN A 532 -7.80 -21.03 5.61
N ALA A 533 -7.53 -21.74 6.71
CA ALA A 533 -8.52 -22.04 7.74
C ALA A 533 -8.82 -20.80 8.59
N ASP A 534 -10.12 -20.55 8.84
CA ASP A 534 -10.63 -19.45 9.65
C ASP A 534 -10.16 -18.04 9.21
N ASP A 535 -9.65 -17.92 7.98
CA ASP A 535 -9.20 -16.67 7.37
C ASP A 535 -9.75 -16.59 5.93
N PHE A 536 -9.08 -17.18 4.92
CA PHE A 536 -9.65 -17.23 3.56
C PHE A 536 -11.00 -17.96 3.51
N LEU A 537 -11.14 -19.05 4.26
CA LEU A 537 -12.42 -19.72 4.48
C LEU A 537 -13.14 -19.10 5.67
N LEU A 538 -14.47 -19.04 5.60
CA LEU A 538 -15.28 -18.74 6.78
C LEU A 538 -15.03 -19.80 7.88
N SER A 539 -14.89 -19.31 9.10
CA SER A 539 -14.83 -20.14 10.29
C SER A 539 -16.14 -20.87 10.52
N GLN A 540 -16.12 -21.89 11.37
CA GLN A 540 -17.36 -22.63 11.68
C GLN A 540 -18.42 -21.72 12.32
N LYS A 541 -18.01 -20.78 13.19
CA LYS A 541 -18.93 -19.82 13.83
C LYS A 541 -19.60 -18.90 12.81
N GLU A 542 -18.84 -18.43 11.81
CA GLU A 542 -19.37 -17.56 10.75
C GLU A 542 -20.34 -18.31 9.84
N LYS A 543 -20.01 -19.57 9.50
CA LYS A 543 -20.93 -20.45 8.75
C LYS A 543 -22.23 -20.68 9.52
N ASP A 544 -22.13 -20.98 10.80
CA ASP A 544 -23.29 -21.22 11.66
C ASP A 544 -24.14 -19.94 11.79
N MET A 545 -23.50 -18.79 12.02
CA MET A 545 -24.17 -17.48 12.04
C MET A 545 -24.92 -17.22 10.74
N LEU A 546 -24.26 -17.37 9.58
CA LEU A 546 -24.87 -17.13 8.27
C LEU A 546 -26.07 -18.06 8.04
N ASN A 547 -25.91 -19.36 8.28
CA ASN A 547 -26.97 -20.35 8.09
C ASN A 547 -28.19 -20.07 8.99
N ILE A 548 -27.96 -19.80 10.28
CA ILE A 548 -29.04 -19.60 11.25
C ILE A 548 -29.73 -18.25 11.03
N ALA A 549 -28.98 -17.19 10.72
CA ALA A 549 -29.52 -15.87 10.42
C ALA A 549 -30.36 -15.86 9.14
N THR A 550 -29.81 -16.33 8.01
CA THR A 550 -30.54 -16.38 6.73
C THR A 550 -31.83 -17.16 6.88
N LYS A 551 -31.79 -18.34 7.51
CA LYS A 551 -32.99 -19.11 7.80
C LYS A 551 -34.01 -18.33 8.64
N ALA A 552 -33.60 -17.77 9.78
CA ALA A 552 -34.53 -17.11 10.70
C ALA A 552 -35.19 -15.87 10.09
N PHE A 553 -34.43 -15.04 9.37
CA PHE A 553 -34.94 -13.85 8.70
C PHE A 553 -35.83 -14.21 7.51
N HIS A 554 -35.45 -15.18 6.68
CA HIS A 554 -36.27 -15.63 5.55
C HIS A 554 -37.58 -16.29 6.00
N ASP A 555 -37.55 -17.11 7.06
CA ASP A 555 -38.77 -17.68 7.67
C ASP A 555 -39.72 -16.57 8.18
N ALA A 556 -39.17 -15.43 8.59
CA ALA A 556 -39.93 -14.24 9.00
C ALA A 556 -40.29 -13.29 7.83
N GLY A 557 -39.94 -13.64 6.59
CA GLY A 557 -40.20 -12.83 5.39
C GLY A 557 -39.32 -11.58 5.26
N LYS A 558 -38.16 -11.55 5.93
CA LYS A 558 -37.23 -10.43 6.02
C LYS A 558 -35.94 -10.71 5.26
N LYS A 559 -35.18 -9.66 4.95
CA LYS A 559 -33.94 -9.73 4.15
C LYS A 559 -32.69 -9.85 5.03
N VAL A 560 -31.66 -10.49 4.50
CA VAL A 560 -30.31 -10.55 5.10
C VAL A 560 -29.27 -10.01 4.13
N ILE A 561 -28.43 -9.10 4.62
CA ILE A 561 -27.32 -8.50 3.88
C ILE A 561 -26.01 -8.94 4.53
N VAL A 562 -25.01 -9.25 3.72
CA VAL A 562 -23.63 -9.45 4.20
C VAL A 562 -22.78 -8.23 3.83
N VAL A 563 -22.08 -7.68 4.82
CA VAL A 563 -21.03 -6.67 4.63
C VAL A 563 -19.68 -7.33 4.86
N LEU A 564 -18.79 -7.25 3.86
CA LEU A 564 -17.43 -7.78 3.95
C LEU A 564 -16.45 -6.65 4.27
N ASN A 565 -15.98 -6.60 5.51
CA ASN A 565 -14.98 -5.66 6.00
C ASN A 565 -13.60 -6.34 6.07
N ILE A 566 -13.02 -6.60 4.90
CA ILE A 566 -11.83 -7.44 4.73
C ILE A 566 -10.70 -6.68 4.04
N GLY A 567 -9.44 -6.99 4.33
CA GLY A 567 -8.26 -6.41 3.65
C GLY A 567 -7.73 -7.24 2.47
N GLY A 568 -8.34 -8.40 2.21
CA GLY A 568 -7.94 -9.28 1.10
C GLY A 568 -9.05 -10.28 0.78
N VAL A 569 -8.92 -10.94 -0.38
CA VAL A 569 -9.94 -11.86 -0.92
C VAL A 569 -10.22 -13.02 0.06
N ILE A 570 -11.49 -13.41 0.17
CA ILE A 570 -11.97 -14.62 0.87
C ILE A 570 -12.79 -15.49 -0.07
N GLU A 571 -12.98 -16.75 0.29
CA GLU A 571 -13.88 -17.67 -0.39
C GLU A 571 -15.33 -17.21 -0.24
N THR A 572 -16.06 -17.14 -1.35
CA THR A 572 -17.47 -16.68 -1.38
C THR A 572 -18.40 -17.63 -2.12
N ALA A 573 -17.88 -18.51 -2.97
CA ALA A 573 -18.68 -19.37 -3.84
C ALA A 573 -19.59 -20.34 -3.07
N SER A 574 -19.14 -20.83 -1.91
CA SER A 574 -19.86 -21.81 -1.08
C SER A 574 -21.09 -21.23 -0.36
N TRP A 575 -21.21 -19.91 -0.28
CA TRP A 575 -22.23 -19.27 0.55
C TRP A 575 -22.87 -18.01 -0.03
N LYS A 576 -22.36 -17.44 -1.13
CA LYS A 576 -22.87 -16.18 -1.72
C LYS A 576 -24.36 -16.20 -2.09
N ASP A 577 -24.92 -17.38 -2.32
CA ASP A 577 -26.33 -17.54 -2.66
C ASP A 577 -27.27 -17.48 -1.46
N GLN A 578 -26.75 -17.56 -0.23
CA GLN A 578 -27.56 -17.55 1.00
C GLN A 578 -28.14 -16.16 1.34
N PRO A 579 -27.36 -15.06 1.39
CA PRO A 579 -27.93 -13.74 1.66
C PRO A 579 -28.67 -13.15 0.46
N ASP A 580 -29.44 -12.09 0.71
CA ASP A 580 -30.13 -11.33 -0.32
C ASP A 580 -29.26 -10.24 -0.94
N ALA A 581 -28.21 -9.77 -0.27
CA ALA A 581 -27.21 -8.89 -0.86
C ALA A 581 -25.84 -9.06 -0.20
N ILE A 582 -24.79 -8.72 -0.95
CA ILE A 582 -23.41 -8.75 -0.48
C ILE A 582 -22.75 -7.43 -0.88
N VAL A 583 -22.28 -6.69 0.11
CA VAL A 583 -21.52 -5.44 -0.05
C VAL A 583 -20.09 -5.69 0.40
N LEU A 584 -19.14 -5.52 -0.51
CA LEU A 584 -17.72 -5.55 -0.21
C LEU A 584 -17.26 -4.14 0.18
N ALA A 585 -17.12 -3.95 1.48
CA ALA A 585 -16.73 -2.68 2.08
C ALA A 585 -15.21 -2.45 2.06
N TRP A 586 -14.43 -3.52 1.88
CA TRP A 586 -12.98 -3.52 2.12
C TRP A 586 -12.68 -2.94 3.51
N GLN A 587 -11.69 -2.05 3.63
CA GLN A 587 -11.35 -1.31 4.85
C GLN A 587 -11.28 0.19 4.51
N GLY A 588 -12.28 0.94 4.97
CA GLY A 588 -12.58 2.30 4.48
C GLY A 588 -11.90 3.45 5.20
N GLY A 589 -10.90 3.18 6.04
CA GLY A 589 -10.32 4.19 6.92
C GLY A 589 -11.29 4.65 8.01
N GLN A 590 -11.02 5.82 8.59
CA GLN A 590 -11.76 6.31 9.77
C GLN A 590 -13.25 6.55 9.55
N GLU A 591 -13.69 6.74 8.30
CA GLU A 591 -15.10 6.96 7.93
C GLU A 591 -15.78 5.70 7.37
N GLY A 592 -15.14 4.53 7.45
CA GLY A 592 -15.61 3.29 6.82
C GLY A 592 -17.08 2.95 7.13
N GLY A 593 -17.49 2.99 8.40
CA GLY A 593 -18.88 2.72 8.79
C GLY A 593 -19.89 3.71 8.20
N ASN A 594 -19.53 4.99 8.13
CA ASN A 594 -20.34 6.04 7.49
C ASN A 594 -20.45 5.83 5.98
N ALA A 595 -19.37 5.42 5.31
CA ALA A 595 -19.36 5.11 3.89
C ALA A 595 -20.22 3.89 3.54
N VAL A 596 -20.16 2.83 4.36
CA VAL A 596 -21.05 1.67 4.20
C VAL A 596 -22.51 2.07 4.41
N ALA A 597 -22.82 2.90 5.42
CA ALA A 597 -24.18 3.38 5.64
C ALA A 597 -24.71 4.24 4.47
N ASP A 598 -23.86 5.05 3.83
CA ASP A 598 -24.22 5.81 2.64
C ASP A 598 -24.59 4.90 1.46
N ILE A 599 -23.88 3.78 1.29
CA ILE A 599 -24.19 2.75 0.29
C ILE A 599 -25.48 2.01 0.63
N LEU A 600 -25.60 1.52 1.86
CA LEU A 600 -26.77 0.73 2.28
C LEU A 600 -28.06 1.54 2.19
N SER A 601 -28.03 2.83 2.51
CA SER A 601 -29.19 3.74 2.42
C SER A 601 -29.54 4.18 1.00
N GLY A 602 -28.67 3.94 0.02
CA GLY A 602 -28.86 4.47 -1.34
C GLY A 602 -28.54 5.95 -1.48
N LYS A 603 -28.01 6.61 -0.43
CA LYS A 603 -27.50 7.99 -0.52
C LYS A 603 -26.33 8.07 -1.51
N VAL A 604 -25.51 7.03 -1.55
CA VAL A 604 -24.51 6.80 -2.59
C VAL A 604 -24.91 5.55 -3.37
N ASN A 605 -24.85 5.65 -4.70
CA ASN A 605 -25.02 4.49 -5.58
C ASN A 605 -23.66 3.78 -5.71
N PRO A 606 -23.55 2.47 -5.39
CA PRO A 606 -22.35 1.68 -5.61
C PRO A 606 -21.82 1.84 -7.02
N SER A 607 -20.52 2.10 -7.12
CA SER A 607 -19.82 2.22 -8.40
C SER A 607 -18.41 1.65 -8.38
N GLY A 608 -18.01 1.02 -7.26
CA GLY A 608 -16.74 0.34 -7.16
C GLY A 608 -16.73 -0.94 -8.01
N LYS A 609 -15.54 -1.33 -8.47
CA LYS A 609 -15.31 -2.56 -9.25
C LYS A 609 -14.09 -3.30 -8.73
N LEU A 610 -14.13 -4.62 -8.71
CA LEU A 610 -13.06 -5.48 -8.20
C LEU A 610 -11.72 -5.23 -8.89
N THR A 611 -10.65 -5.22 -8.10
CA THR A 611 -9.26 -5.08 -8.58
C THR A 611 -8.46 -6.38 -8.48
N MET A 612 -9.09 -7.42 -7.95
CA MET A 612 -8.57 -8.78 -7.84
C MET A 612 -9.71 -9.76 -8.09
N THR A 613 -9.41 -10.89 -8.73
CA THR A 613 -10.36 -11.96 -8.99
C THR A 613 -10.73 -12.68 -7.68
N PHE A 614 -12.01 -12.93 -7.44
CA PHE A 614 -12.48 -13.80 -6.35
C PHE A 614 -12.61 -15.23 -6.90
N PRO A 615 -11.72 -16.16 -6.53
CA PRO A 615 -11.75 -17.52 -7.06
C PRO A 615 -12.91 -18.34 -6.48
N VAL A 616 -13.23 -19.49 -7.10
CA VAL A 616 -14.17 -20.45 -6.51
C VAL A 616 -13.50 -21.18 -5.34
N GLN A 617 -12.24 -21.56 -5.50
CA GLN A 617 -11.40 -22.15 -4.47
C GLN A 617 -9.96 -21.66 -4.61
N LEU A 618 -9.18 -21.71 -3.54
CA LEU A 618 -7.80 -21.19 -3.52
C LEU A 618 -6.92 -21.83 -4.62
N ASP A 619 -7.05 -23.14 -4.81
CA ASP A 619 -6.24 -23.92 -5.76
C ASP A 619 -6.48 -23.55 -7.23
N ASP A 620 -7.51 -22.74 -7.54
CA ASP A 620 -7.73 -22.20 -8.88
C ASP A 620 -6.71 -21.10 -9.23
N HIS A 621 -6.04 -20.49 -8.24
CA HIS A 621 -4.89 -19.65 -8.52
C HIS A 621 -3.67 -20.52 -8.87
N TRP A 622 -3.10 -20.34 -10.05
CA TRP A 622 -1.87 -21.05 -10.42
C TRP A 622 -0.71 -20.77 -9.45
N SER A 623 -0.63 -19.55 -8.92
CA SER A 623 0.39 -19.18 -7.95
C SER A 623 0.29 -19.94 -6.61
N ASN A 624 -0.82 -20.62 -6.31
CA ASN A 624 -1.01 -21.40 -5.07
C ASN A 624 0.02 -22.54 -4.92
N ALA A 625 0.44 -23.20 -6.02
CA ALA A 625 1.49 -24.22 -5.98
C ALA A 625 2.88 -23.65 -5.60
N ASN A 626 3.05 -22.34 -5.77
CA ASN A 626 4.28 -21.60 -5.60
C ASN A 626 4.08 -20.40 -4.65
N PHE A 627 3.39 -20.62 -3.53
CA PHE A 627 3.19 -19.62 -2.50
C PHE A 627 3.34 -20.24 -1.09
N PRO A 628 3.84 -19.50 -0.08
CA PRO A 628 3.85 -19.96 1.31
C PRO A 628 2.44 -20.01 1.91
N LEU A 629 1.93 -21.21 2.21
CA LEU A 629 0.56 -21.38 2.70
C LEU A 629 0.42 -21.47 4.23
N GLN A 630 1.54 -21.45 4.97
CA GLN A 630 1.56 -21.68 6.42
C GLN A 630 1.41 -20.40 7.25
N GLY A 631 1.47 -19.21 6.63
CA GLY A 631 1.37 -17.92 7.32
C GLY A 631 2.46 -17.70 8.36
N GLU A 632 3.70 -18.10 8.06
CA GLU A 632 4.82 -17.90 8.98
C GLU A 632 5.06 -16.40 9.19
N LYS A 633 4.99 -15.98 10.46
CA LYS A 633 5.22 -14.58 10.83
C LYS A 633 6.71 -14.28 11.01
N MET A 634 7.09 -13.06 10.67
CA MET A 634 8.37 -12.48 11.01
C MET A 634 8.58 -12.52 12.52
N LYS A 635 9.78 -12.94 12.95
CA LYS A 635 10.17 -12.92 14.36
C LYS A 635 10.93 -11.65 14.65
N MET A 636 10.66 -11.05 15.81
CA MET A 636 11.38 -9.87 16.31
C MET A 636 12.91 -10.08 16.35
N THR A 637 13.36 -11.30 16.66
CA THR A 637 14.80 -11.64 16.66
C THR A 637 15.41 -11.50 15.27
N ASP A 638 14.68 -11.88 14.24
CA ASP A 638 15.15 -11.88 12.85
C ASP A 638 15.19 -10.45 12.31
N PHE A 639 14.29 -9.58 12.79
CA PHE A 639 14.30 -8.14 12.51
C PHE A 639 15.50 -7.42 13.14
N ILE A 640 15.86 -7.73 14.39
CA ILE A 640 16.93 -7.01 15.13
C ILE A 640 18.33 -7.53 14.78
N VAL A 641 18.50 -8.86 14.71
CA VAL A 641 19.82 -9.49 14.59
C VAL A 641 20.14 -9.85 13.14
N GLY A 642 19.11 -9.93 12.28
CA GLY A 642 19.22 -10.54 10.98
C GLY A 642 19.31 -12.06 11.06
N LYS A 643 19.11 -12.71 9.92
CA LYS A 643 19.33 -14.14 9.69
C LYS A 643 20.35 -14.24 8.55
N GLU A 644 21.25 -15.20 8.64
CA GLU A 644 22.12 -15.50 7.51
C GLU A 644 21.30 -16.21 6.41
N PRO A 645 21.32 -15.73 5.16
CA PRO A 645 20.66 -16.41 4.07
C PRO A 645 21.31 -17.78 3.86
N LYS A 646 20.52 -18.77 3.43
CA LYS A 646 21.05 -20.09 3.08
C LYS A 646 21.74 -19.97 1.72
N GLU A 647 23.00 -20.37 1.63
CA GLU A 647 23.76 -20.34 0.38
C GLU A 647 23.63 -21.63 -0.44
N ASP A 648 23.50 -22.79 0.23
CA ASP A 648 23.34 -24.08 -0.45
C ASP A 648 21.87 -24.33 -0.80
N GLU A 649 21.59 -24.49 -2.10
CA GLU A 649 20.25 -24.80 -2.60
C GLU A 649 19.69 -26.12 -2.02
N ALA A 650 20.56 -27.06 -1.62
CA ALA A 650 20.13 -28.30 -0.97
C ALA A 650 19.48 -28.07 0.41
N ASP A 651 19.80 -26.96 1.07
CA ASP A 651 19.23 -26.58 2.37
C ASP A 651 18.02 -25.63 2.24
N MET A 652 17.78 -25.10 1.04
CA MET A 652 16.69 -24.16 0.77
C MET A 652 15.32 -24.85 0.74
N ILE A 653 14.34 -24.21 1.35
CA ILE A 653 12.95 -24.64 1.38
C ILE A 653 12.17 -23.86 0.32
N LYS A 654 11.61 -24.58 -0.66
CA LYS A 654 10.74 -24.00 -1.69
C LYS A 654 9.55 -23.26 -1.05
N ASN A 655 9.19 -22.12 -1.62
CA ASN A 655 8.18 -21.13 -1.20
C ASN A 655 8.53 -20.35 0.08
N VAL A 656 9.66 -20.64 0.73
CA VAL A 656 10.16 -19.90 1.90
C VAL A 656 11.48 -19.22 1.56
N ASP A 657 12.51 -20.00 1.26
CA ASP A 657 13.85 -19.49 0.91
C ASP A 657 13.93 -19.08 -0.58
N TYR A 658 13.13 -19.69 -1.45
CA TYR A 658 12.94 -19.24 -2.84
C TYR A 658 11.54 -19.58 -3.34
N THR A 659 11.01 -18.81 -4.29
CA THR A 659 9.70 -19.04 -4.90
C THR A 659 9.80 -18.92 -6.42
N ASN A 660 9.38 -19.96 -7.14
CA ASN A 660 9.32 -19.92 -8.61
C ASN A 660 7.99 -19.35 -9.07
N TYR A 661 8.00 -18.28 -9.86
CA TYR A 661 6.78 -17.70 -10.43
C TYR A 661 6.44 -18.44 -11.73
N ASP A 662 6.18 -19.75 -11.62
CA ASP A 662 5.94 -20.65 -12.76
C ASP A 662 4.70 -20.27 -13.56
N GLU A 663 3.76 -19.52 -12.95
CA GLU A 663 2.61 -18.97 -13.66
C GLU A 663 2.97 -17.89 -14.69
N GLY A 664 4.19 -17.33 -14.61
CA GLY A 664 4.69 -16.33 -15.55
C GLY A 664 3.75 -15.12 -15.66
N ILE A 665 3.27 -14.84 -16.88
CA ILE A 665 2.33 -13.73 -17.14
C ILE A 665 0.87 -14.06 -16.76
N TYR A 666 0.58 -15.29 -16.37
CA TYR A 666 -0.76 -15.75 -16.02
C TYR A 666 -1.01 -15.55 -14.52
N VAL A 667 -1.07 -14.28 -14.12
CA VAL A 667 -1.45 -13.84 -12.78
C VAL A 667 -2.86 -13.25 -12.82
N GLY A 668 -3.68 -13.55 -11.82
CA GLY A 668 -5.05 -13.02 -11.73
C GLY A 668 -5.91 -13.44 -12.92
N TYR A 669 -6.81 -12.56 -13.38
CA TYR A 669 -7.76 -12.82 -14.46
C TYR A 669 -7.10 -13.34 -15.75
N ARG A 670 -5.83 -12.99 -16.02
CA ARG A 670 -5.08 -13.53 -17.17
C ARG A 670 -5.02 -15.05 -17.13
N HIS A 671 -4.83 -15.64 -15.95
CA HIS A 671 -4.87 -17.09 -15.75
C HIS A 671 -6.30 -17.64 -15.87
N PHE A 672 -7.23 -17.08 -15.10
CA PHE A 672 -8.60 -17.61 -15.03
C PHE A 672 -9.27 -17.62 -16.40
N ASP A 673 -9.05 -16.58 -17.20
CA ASP A 673 -9.58 -16.49 -18.56
C ASP A 673 -8.88 -17.50 -19.49
N LYS A 674 -7.55 -17.64 -19.40
CA LYS A 674 -6.78 -18.58 -20.23
C LYS A 674 -7.13 -20.04 -19.95
N ALA A 675 -7.28 -20.38 -18.68
CA ALA A 675 -7.58 -21.74 -18.23
C ALA A 675 -9.08 -22.08 -18.35
N GLY A 676 -9.94 -21.10 -18.67
CA GLY A 676 -11.39 -21.29 -18.72
C GLY A 676 -11.99 -21.65 -17.37
N LEU A 677 -11.41 -21.15 -16.28
CA LEU A 677 -11.85 -21.44 -14.92
C LEU A 677 -13.02 -20.53 -14.53
N ASP A 678 -13.98 -21.12 -13.82
CA ASP A 678 -15.04 -20.36 -13.15
C ASP A 678 -14.46 -19.55 -11.99
N VAL A 679 -15.10 -18.42 -11.71
CA VAL A 679 -14.73 -17.51 -10.62
C VAL A 679 -15.98 -17.17 -9.84
N SER A 680 -15.83 -16.88 -8.55
CA SER A 680 -16.95 -16.40 -7.76
C SER A 680 -17.38 -15.00 -8.23
N TYR A 681 -16.39 -14.11 -8.42
CA TYR A 681 -16.57 -12.80 -9.05
C TYR A 681 -15.33 -12.45 -9.90
N PRO A 682 -15.50 -12.04 -11.16
CA PRO A 682 -14.36 -11.74 -12.04
C PRO A 682 -13.73 -10.37 -11.75
N PHE A 683 -12.49 -10.19 -12.18
CA PHE A 683 -11.83 -8.89 -12.20
C PHE A 683 -12.70 -7.81 -12.86
N GLY A 684 -12.71 -6.61 -12.27
CA GLY A 684 -13.51 -5.49 -12.73
C GLY A 684 -15.01 -5.62 -12.50
N TYR A 685 -15.49 -6.61 -11.75
CA TYR A 685 -16.93 -6.78 -11.46
C TYR A 685 -17.43 -5.87 -10.33
N GLY A 686 -18.67 -5.43 -10.43
CA GLY A 686 -19.40 -4.69 -9.41
C GLY A 686 -20.74 -4.18 -9.93
N LEU A 687 -21.79 -4.36 -9.13
CA LEU A 687 -23.15 -3.94 -9.45
C LEU A 687 -23.39 -2.46 -9.08
N SER A 688 -24.51 -1.92 -9.55
CA SER A 688 -25.00 -0.58 -9.26
C SER A 688 -26.50 -0.64 -8.95
N TYR A 689 -27.04 0.37 -8.25
CA TYR A 689 -28.48 0.57 -8.11
C TYR A 689 -29.15 1.10 -9.38
N THR A 690 -28.36 1.45 -10.41
CA THR A 690 -28.86 1.81 -11.73
C THR A 690 -28.27 0.90 -12.80
N GLN A 691 -28.75 1.07 -14.03
CA GLN A 691 -28.31 0.30 -15.19
C GLN A 691 -27.74 1.25 -16.25
N PHE A 692 -26.73 0.79 -16.98
CA PHE A 692 -26.08 1.56 -18.03
C PHE A 692 -26.12 0.80 -19.35
N GLU A 693 -26.35 1.55 -20.43
CA GLU A 693 -26.27 1.05 -21.80
C GLU A 693 -25.01 1.61 -22.47
N PHE A 694 -24.26 0.74 -23.14
CA PHE A 694 -23.07 1.10 -23.90
C PHE A 694 -23.49 1.23 -25.36
N GLY A 695 -23.32 2.41 -25.92
CA GLY A 695 -23.65 2.71 -27.31
C GLY A 695 -22.66 2.08 -28.31
N GLU A 696 -22.77 2.50 -29.57
CA GLU A 696 -21.84 2.06 -30.61
C GLU A 696 -20.43 2.60 -30.36
N MET A 697 -19.45 1.70 -30.30
CA MET A 697 -18.05 2.05 -30.12
C MET A 697 -17.46 2.59 -31.41
N GLN A 698 -16.91 3.80 -31.36
CA GLN A 698 -16.13 4.36 -32.46
C GLN A 698 -14.64 4.12 -32.19
N LEU A 699 -13.99 3.38 -33.08
CA LEU A 699 -12.56 3.07 -33.02
C LEU A 699 -11.84 3.75 -34.19
N THR A 700 -10.87 4.59 -33.88
CA THR A 700 -10.00 5.24 -34.87
C THR A 700 -8.55 4.87 -34.58
N HIS A 701 -7.82 4.43 -35.61
CA HIS A 701 -6.38 4.24 -35.54
C HIS A 701 -5.70 5.53 -36.05
N GLU A 702 -4.99 6.24 -35.16
CA GLU A 702 -4.28 7.48 -35.49
C GLU A 702 -2.82 7.36 -35.08
N ASN A 703 -1.92 7.38 -36.07
CA ASN A 703 -0.47 7.31 -35.88
C ASN A 703 -0.07 6.13 -34.97
N ASP A 704 0.34 6.44 -33.74
CA ASP A 704 0.88 5.57 -32.71
C ASP A 704 -0.15 5.24 -31.62
N SER A 705 -1.45 5.47 -31.86
CA SER A 705 -2.51 5.22 -30.89
C SER A 705 -3.84 4.74 -31.49
N LEU A 706 -4.58 3.95 -30.70
CA LEU A 706 -5.98 3.65 -30.92
C LEU A 706 -6.83 4.58 -30.06
N LYS A 707 -7.73 5.32 -30.69
CA LYS A 707 -8.68 6.22 -30.01
C LYS A 707 -10.06 5.62 -30.05
N ILE A 708 -10.67 5.51 -28.88
CA ILE A 708 -11.99 4.94 -28.67
C ILE A 708 -12.90 6.04 -28.13
N ALA A 709 -14.07 6.22 -28.75
CA ALA A 709 -15.17 7.01 -28.20
C ALA A 709 -16.38 6.10 -28.01
N LEU A 710 -16.96 6.11 -26.81
CA LEU A 710 -18.06 5.24 -26.43
C LEU A 710 -19.12 6.04 -25.65
N PRO A 711 -20.32 6.23 -26.20
CA PRO A 711 -21.46 6.75 -25.45
C PRO A 711 -21.88 5.76 -24.36
N VAL A 712 -22.05 6.24 -23.13
CA VAL A 712 -22.59 5.48 -22.00
C VAL A 712 -23.80 6.24 -21.47
N THR A 713 -24.95 5.58 -21.48
CA THR A 713 -26.23 6.16 -21.05
C THR A 713 -26.66 5.52 -19.74
N ASN A 714 -27.05 6.32 -18.75
CA ASN A 714 -27.77 5.79 -17.59
C ASN A 714 -29.23 5.54 -17.99
N ILE A 715 -29.62 4.26 -18.09
CA ILE A 715 -30.97 3.84 -18.49
C ILE A 715 -31.86 3.48 -17.30
N GLY A 716 -31.32 3.51 -16.08
CA GLY A 716 -32.10 3.24 -14.88
C GLY A 716 -32.77 4.49 -14.28
N ALA A 717 -33.29 4.33 -13.07
CA ALA A 717 -34.15 5.32 -12.42
C ALA A 717 -33.42 6.25 -11.44
N VAL A 718 -32.16 5.95 -11.09
CA VAL A 718 -31.38 6.72 -10.11
C VAL A 718 -30.03 7.15 -10.69
N PRO A 719 -29.43 8.25 -10.19
CA PRO A 719 -28.10 8.66 -10.63
C PRO A 719 -27.03 7.61 -10.29
N GLY A 720 -25.96 7.54 -11.08
CA GLY A 720 -24.85 6.64 -10.82
C GLY A 720 -23.62 6.94 -11.67
N LYS A 721 -22.50 6.31 -11.34
CA LYS A 721 -21.27 6.28 -12.15
C LYS A 721 -21.06 4.87 -12.69
N GLU A 722 -20.47 4.76 -13.88
CA GLU A 722 -20.08 3.47 -14.47
C GLU A 722 -18.60 3.47 -14.83
N VAL A 723 -17.95 2.32 -14.66
CA VAL A 723 -16.56 2.10 -15.04
C VAL A 723 -16.54 1.41 -16.39
N VAL A 724 -15.92 2.05 -17.38
CA VAL A 724 -15.67 1.47 -18.70
C VAL A 724 -14.27 0.90 -18.72
N GLN A 725 -14.18 -0.40 -19.04
CA GLN A 725 -12.93 -1.16 -19.08
C GLN A 725 -12.66 -1.61 -20.52
N LEU A 726 -11.48 -1.30 -21.05
CA LEU A 726 -11.05 -1.71 -22.37
C LEU A 726 -9.95 -2.75 -22.27
N TYR A 727 -10.26 -3.92 -22.83
CA TYR A 727 -9.38 -5.06 -22.94
C TYR A 727 -8.95 -5.27 -24.39
N VAL A 728 -7.72 -5.72 -24.58
CA VAL A 728 -7.19 -6.09 -25.89
C VAL A 728 -6.81 -7.56 -25.91
N GLY A 729 -7.26 -8.28 -26.94
CA GLY A 729 -6.85 -9.66 -27.21
C GLY A 729 -6.13 -9.77 -28.55
N LYS A 730 -5.12 -10.66 -28.64
CA LYS A 730 -4.40 -10.94 -29.89
C LYS A 730 -4.69 -12.38 -30.36
N PRO A 731 -5.71 -12.60 -31.20
CA PRO A 731 -6.01 -13.92 -31.73
C PRO A 731 -4.88 -14.42 -32.66
N ASN A 732 -4.75 -15.74 -32.73
CA ASN A 732 -3.78 -16.44 -33.60
C ASN A 732 -2.32 -16.00 -33.38
N SER A 733 -1.98 -15.59 -32.16
CA SER A 733 -0.61 -15.26 -31.77
C SER A 733 0.28 -16.51 -31.86
N PRO A 734 1.48 -16.42 -32.48
CA PRO A 734 2.45 -17.51 -32.52
C PRO A 734 3.20 -17.68 -31.19
N ILE A 735 3.09 -16.69 -30.31
CA ILE A 735 3.57 -16.76 -28.92
C ILE A 735 2.39 -16.95 -27.97
N ASP A 736 2.66 -17.54 -26.82
CA ASP A 736 1.63 -17.74 -25.81
C ASP A 736 1.27 -16.40 -25.13
N ARG A 737 -0.02 -16.06 -25.08
CA ARG A 737 -0.54 -14.79 -24.54
C ARG A 737 -1.83 -15.01 -23.75
N PRO A 738 -2.14 -14.12 -22.79
CA PRO A 738 -3.46 -14.03 -22.19
C PRO A 738 -4.54 -13.83 -23.25
N GLU A 739 -5.74 -14.34 -22.98
CA GLU A 739 -6.91 -14.17 -23.87
C GLU A 739 -7.29 -12.69 -24.05
N GLN A 740 -7.00 -11.88 -23.03
CA GLN A 740 -7.14 -10.45 -23.04
C GLN A 740 -6.28 -9.80 -21.95
N GLU A 741 -5.95 -8.54 -22.14
CA GLU A 741 -5.23 -7.69 -21.19
C GLU A 741 -5.93 -6.33 -21.08
N LEU A 742 -6.09 -5.80 -19.87
CA LEU A 742 -6.58 -4.43 -19.66
C LEU A 742 -5.57 -3.44 -20.27
N LYS A 743 -6.04 -2.50 -21.10
CA LYS A 743 -5.18 -1.48 -21.75
C LYS A 743 -5.64 -0.04 -21.54
N ALA A 744 -6.90 0.17 -21.17
CA ALA A 744 -7.40 1.48 -20.74
C ALA A 744 -8.65 1.32 -19.88
N PHE A 745 -8.92 2.30 -19.04
CA PHE A 745 -10.19 2.44 -18.33
C PHE A 745 -10.54 3.90 -18.14
N ALA A 746 -11.82 4.16 -17.88
CA ALA A 746 -12.31 5.46 -17.43
C ALA A 746 -13.58 5.26 -16.61
N LYS A 747 -13.91 6.26 -15.80
CA LYS A 747 -15.16 6.31 -15.06
C LYS A 747 -15.98 7.51 -15.53
N THR A 748 -17.27 7.31 -15.71
CA THR A 748 -18.18 8.40 -16.07
C THR A 748 -18.24 9.43 -14.95
N VAL A 749 -18.60 10.66 -15.31
CA VAL A 749 -19.19 11.59 -14.32
C VAL A 749 -20.48 10.98 -13.73
N PRO A 750 -21.02 11.49 -12.60
CA PRO A 750 -22.33 11.06 -12.13
C PRO A 750 -23.42 11.34 -13.18
N LEU A 751 -23.99 10.29 -13.77
CA LEU A 751 -25.03 10.40 -14.79
C LEU A 751 -26.41 10.37 -14.13
N GLN A 752 -27.19 11.41 -14.38
CA GLN A 752 -28.63 11.41 -14.09
C GLN A 752 -29.35 10.39 -14.99
N PRO A 753 -30.56 9.91 -14.62
CA PRO A 753 -31.38 9.09 -15.50
C PRO A 753 -31.52 9.70 -16.91
N SER A 754 -31.35 8.87 -17.95
CA SER A 754 -31.32 9.24 -19.37
C SER A 754 -30.15 10.15 -19.81
N ALA A 755 -29.25 10.56 -18.92
CA ALA A 755 -28.06 11.30 -19.29
C ALA A 755 -27.03 10.39 -19.97
N VAL A 756 -26.26 10.99 -20.89
CA VAL A 756 -25.23 10.31 -21.67
C VAL A 756 -23.88 11.01 -21.44
N ASP A 757 -22.84 10.22 -21.24
CA ASP A 757 -21.45 10.67 -21.30
C ASP A 757 -20.70 9.91 -22.40
N THR A 758 -19.84 10.59 -23.14
CA THR A 758 -19.04 9.96 -24.20
C THR A 758 -17.63 9.74 -23.70
N ILE A 759 -17.39 8.52 -23.22
CA ILE A 759 -16.10 8.10 -22.70
C ILE A 759 -15.08 8.04 -23.82
N LYS A 760 -13.90 8.63 -23.58
CA LYS A 760 -12.77 8.63 -24.49
C LYS A 760 -11.63 7.84 -23.88
N LEU A 761 -11.16 6.82 -24.59
CA LEU A 761 -10.02 5.99 -24.19
C LEU A 761 -8.94 6.07 -25.27
N VAL A 762 -7.69 6.03 -24.84
CA VAL A 762 -6.53 6.02 -25.72
C VAL A 762 -5.67 4.82 -25.36
N VAL A 763 -5.35 3.99 -26.35
CA VAL A 763 -4.42 2.86 -26.22
C VAL A 763 -3.23 3.12 -27.12
N PRO A 764 -2.06 3.47 -26.56
CA PRO A 764 -0.84 3.60 -27.34
C PRO A 764 -0.47 2.27 -28.01
N ILE A 765 -0.06 2.27 -29.28
CA ILE A 765 0.37 1.05 -29.98
C ILE A 765 1.56 0.39 -29.26
N LYS A 766 2.41 1.18 -28.59
CA LYS A 766 3.50 0.66 -27.74
C LYS A 766 3.02 -0.28 -26.63
N SER A 767 1.79 -0.10 -26.12
CA SER A 767 1.25 -0.94 -25.03
C SER A 767 0.69 -2.29 -25.50
N LEU A 768 0.59 -2.51 -26.82
CA LEU A 768 0.19 -3.79 -27.43
C LEU A 768 1.35 -4.78 -27.57
N ARG A 769 2.57 -4.30 -27.34
CA ARG A 769 3.80 -5.07 -27.43
C ARG A 769 3.85 -6.15 -26.34
N TYR A 770 4.62 -7.19 -26.61
CA TYR A 770 5.00 -8.22 -25.64
C TYR A 770 6.52 -8.20 -25.46
N TRP A 771 7.01 -8.75 -24.36
CA TRP A 771 8.44 -8.87 -24.14
C TRP A 771 8.97 -10.17 -24.74
N ASP A 772 9.88 -10.08 -25.71
CA ASP A 772 10.55 -11.24 -26.33
C ASP A 772 11.90 -11.50 -25.65
N GLU A 773 11.95 -12.55 -24.83
CA GLU A 773 13.16 -12.93 -24.09
C GLU A 773 14.32 -13.32 -25.01
N LYS A 774 14.07 -13.71 -26.27
CA LYS A 774 15.15 -14.05 -27.22
C LYS A 774 15.91 -12.82 -27.69
N THR A 775 15.22 -11.69 -27.82
CA THR A 775 15.80 -10.44 -28.28
C THR A 775 15.99 -9.44 -27.14
N ALA A 776 15.51 -9.75 -25.94
CA ALA A 776 15.49 -8.88 -24.76
C ALA A 776 14.91 -7.49 -25.08
N SER A 777 13.77 -7.46 -25.77
CA SER A 777 13.13 -6.22 -26.19
C SER A 777 11.62 -6.34 -26.39
N TRP A 778 10.92 -5.20 -26.34
CA TRP A 778 9.50 -5.11 -26.64
C TRP A 778 9.22 -5.26 -28.15
N GLN A 779 8.43 -6.26 -28.51
CA GLN A 779 8.07 -6.57 -29.89
C GLN A 779 6.58 -6.33 -30.14
N LEU A 780 6.26 -5.77 -31.32
CA LEU A 780 4.89 -5.61 -31.79
C LEU A 780 4.56 -6.71 -32.79
N GLU A 781 3.48 -7.45 -32.54
CA GLU A 781 3.05 -8.49 -33.47
C GLU A 781 2.10 -7.90 -34.52
N PRO A 782 2.34 -8.07 -35.83
CA PRO A 782 1.37 -7.65 -36.83
C PRO A 782 0.08 -8.50 -36.78
N GLY A 783 -0.96 -7.96 -37.41
CA GLY A 783 -2.22 -8.64 -37.65
C GLY A 783 -3.37 -8.05 -36.84
N THR A 784 -4.44 -8.83 -36.73
CA THR A 784 -5.69 -8.37 -36.11
C THR A 784 -5.60 -8.41 -34.58
N TYR A 785 -5.94 -7.30 -33.93
CA TYR A 785 -6.19 -7.20 -32.50
C TYR A 785 -7.68 -7.01 -32.24
N TRP A 786 -8.22 -7.68 -31.23
CA TRP A 786 -9.58 -7.49 -30.75
C TRP A 786 -9.60 -6.39 -29.69
N ILE A 787 -10.48 -5.42 -29.87
CA ILE A 787 -10.75 -4.35 -28.92
C ILE A 787 -12.09 -4.67 -28.26
N LYS A 788 -12.05 -5.03 -26.99
CA LYS A 788 -13.22 -5.47 -26.20
C LYS A 788 -13.50 -4.41 -25.14
N VAL A 789 -14.71 -3.88 -25.09
CA VAL A 789 -15.11 -2.90 -24.08
C VAL A 789 -16.27 -3.46 -23.26
N GLY A 790 -16.13 -3.41 -21.94
CA GLY A 790 -17.09 -3.96 -20.99
C GLY A 790 -17.12 -3.18 -19.68
N ASN A 791 -17.95 -3.66 -18.76
CA ASN A 791 -18.03 -3.15 -17.38
C ASN A 791 -17.55 -4.17 -16.33
N SER A 792 -16.98 -5.30 -16.79
CA SER A 792 -16.09 -6.22 -16.07
C SER A 792 -15.29 -7.02 -17.11
N SER A 793 -14.26 -7.78 -16.70
CA SER A 793 -13.48 -8.61 -17.63
C SER A 793 -14.31 -9.70 -18.33
N ARG A 794 -15.45 -10.11 -17.74
CA ARG A 794 -16.35 -11.14 -18.28
C ARG A 794 -17.71 -10.62 -18.75
N GLU A 795 -17.94 -9.30 -18.69
CA GLU A 795 -19.15 -8.64 -19.19
C GLU A 795 -18.79 -7.66 -20.32
N ILE A 796 -18.39 -8.20 -21.46
CA ILE A 796 -18.04 -7.43 -22.66
C ILE A 796 -19.32 -6.97 -23.37
N ARG A 797 -19.47 -5.65 -23.54
CA ARG A 797 -20.65 -5.00 -24.14
C ARG A 797 -20.46 -4.69 -25.62
N SER A 798 -19.23 -4.43 -26.03
CA SER A 798 -18.88 -4.12 -27.41
C SER A 798 -17.55 -4.76 -27.79
N THR A 799 -17.42 -5.18 -29.05
CA THR A 799 -16.18 -5.71 -29.60
C THR A 799 -15.98 -5.16 -31.00
N SER A 800 -14.76 -4.74 -31.30
CA SER A 800 -14.30 -4.41 -32.63
C SER A 800 -12.92 -5.03 -32.86
N SER A 801 -12.36 -4.84 -34.04
CA SER A 801 -11.01 -5.28 -34.37
C SER A 801 -10.27 -4.26 -35.19
N VAL A 802 -8.96 -4.19 -34.99
CA VAL A 802 -8.06 -3.34 -35.77
C VAL A 802 -6.93 -4.19 -36.33
N MET A 803 -6.53 -3.90 -37.56
CA MET A 803 -5.33 -4.49 -38.16
C MET A 803 -4.13 -3.59 -37.86
N ILE A 804 -3.10 -4.17 -37.26
CA ILE A 804 -1.82 -3.52 -37.02
C ILE A 804 -0.83 -4.06 -38.06
N GLU A 805 -0.29 -3.17 -38.87
CA GLU A 805 0.78 -3.48 -39.82
C GLU A 805 2.13 -3.20 -39.17
N THR A 806 3.16 -3.99 -39.48
CA THR A 806 4.54 -3.61 -39.15
C THR A 806 4.98 -2.52 -40.12
N GLU A 807 5.56 -1.43 -39.59
CA GLU A 807 6.27 -0.43 -40.41
C GLU A 807 7.45 -1.03 -41.18
#